data_AF-A0A8H8SW42-F1
#
_entry.id   AF-A0A8H8SW42-F1
#
_cell.length_a   1.000
_cell.length_b   1.000
_cell.length_c   1.000
_cell.angle_alpha   90.00
_cell.angle_beta   90.00
_cell.angle_gamma   90.00
#
_symmetry.space_group_name_H-M   'P 1'
#
loop_
_entity.id
_entity.type
_entity.pdbx_description
1 polymer ?
#
loop_
_entity_poly.entity_id
_entity_poly.type
_entity_poly.pdbx_seq_one_letter_code
_entity_poly.pdbx_strand_id
1 'polypeptide(L)'
;MENTTRRRTTRATHRPRLQSVGSETASIRSRAESETDFDEILSPQPRPHPKLLNTSQFLLQQNQSRPLSPLNPSRGRTASFASIGPESTLHGQPHESSARRFVRWMARNGLRDWTPWVIIAGSVLVKCAVGLGGYSGERTKPMYGDYEAQRHWMEITYHLPIPQWYSYDLQYWGLDYPPLTAYVSWICGFVAHKINPEWVALDASRGYESLTSKHFMRMSVLILELLAGLGELKYNSVMLGLALWAVNMFHLGYDVIGAVFFVASLGFKQMALYYAPAVGSYLLGKCFWLGKNHGTRHFAHLALTTSLSFVLLFLPFLTPSLLTQSIKRIFPFARGLFEDKVANFWCASDVVLVKWRKLAWISEAGLQRVALLVTLLGILPGAGMVFGWGFIGGAKSPTNSSNGELAPINESTDQSTKLARRRGPTLSLLPFALFSCAMSFFMFSVQVHEKSILLPLMPITLLLAARESETDVENVGMGLGNVWEWGVLVNNVAIFSMWPLLKRDGQGLNYVVLTLLWNYLVGYDPLALSTSLVKFVSVLAYVTIAFIHTLEAFIPPPTRYPDFYPVLNVLLSASVFGATWIAVGGIMMIQSAWAAGGFDTGSASQKPIPLRSLNTSISAKSSPVSPNVSETFVTESVRKRRSGLGDIGRIGSNGSGGDGN
;
A
#
# COMPACT_ATOMS: atom_id res chain seq x y z
N MET A 1 80.20 6.38 -18.55
CA MET A 1 80.69 5.00 -18.71
C MET A 1 79.46 4.12 -18.90
N GLU A 2 79.12 3.72 -20.12
CA GLU A 2 79.82 2.67 -20.91
C GLU A 2 79.76 1.31 -20.21
N ASN A 3 79.60 0.17 -20.86
CA ASN A 3 79.17 -0.26 -22.20
C ASN A 3 79.43 -1.77 -22.13
N THR A 4 78.44 -2.61 -22.46
CA THR A 4 78.58 -3.86 -23.27
C THR A 4 79.67 -4.91 -22.83
N THR A 5 79.86 -6.11 -23.40
CA THR A 5 79.17 -6.95 -24.40
C THR A 5 79.54 -8.43 -24.16
N ARG A 6 78.65 -9.39 -24.50
CA ARG A 6 78.87 -10.57 -25.41
C ARG A 6 77.86 -11.69 -25.14
N ARG A 7 77.54 -12.66 -26.01
CA ARG A 7 77.26 -12.80 -27.47
C ARG A 7 77.40 -14.30 -27.81
N ARG A 8 76.36 -14.94 -28.36
CA ARG A 8 76.33 -16.00 -29.43
C ARG A 8 74.89 -16.58 -29.49
N THR A 9 74.03 -16.29 -30.47
CA THR A 9 73.92 -16.80 -31.88
C THR A 9 73.62 -18.31 -31.94
N THR A 10 72.63 -18.86 -32.66
CA THR A 10 71.98 -18.56 -33.97
C THR A 10 70.48 -18.99 -33.97
N ARG A 11 69.50 -18.34 -34.63
CA ARG A 11 69.14 -18.23 -36.08
C ARG A 11 68.88 -19.60 -36.75
N ALA A 12 67.87 -19.81 -37.63
CA ALA A 12 66.84 -18.96 -38.27
C ALA A 12 65.43 -19.61 -38.10
N THR A 13 64.33 -19.37 -38.83
CA THR A 13 63.88 -18.60 -40.04
C THR A 13 62.36 -18.30 -39.86
N HIS A 14 61.63 -17.41 -40.56
CA HIS A 14 61.94 -16.25 -41.43
C HIS A 14 60.81 -15.18 -41.31
N ARG A 15 60.35 -14.56 -42.43
CA ARG A 15 59.29 -13.54 -42.58
C ARG A 15 58.92 -13.38 -44.09
N PRO A 16 57.79 -12.75 -44.50
CA PRO A 16 57.73 -11.27 -44.65
C PRO A 16 56.34 -10.62 -44.34
N ARG A 17 56.27 -9.46 -43.65
CA ARG A 17 56.10 -8.05 -44.12
C ARG A 17 54.67 -7.64 -44.53
N LEU A 18 54.26 -6.36 -44.51
CA LEU A 18 54.43 -5.19 -43.61
C LEU A 18 53.64 -4.02 -44.23
N GLN A 19 53.26 -3.01 -43.41
CA GLN A 19 52.76 -1.67 -43.80
C GLN A 19 51.32 -1.62 -44.36
N SER A 20 50.49 -0.58 -44.19
CA SER A 20 50.24 0.48 -43.17
C SER A 20 49.63 1.71 -43.88
N VAL A 21 48.87 2.53 -43.15
CA VAL A 21 48.32 3.86 -43.53
C VAL A 21 47.00 3.82 -44.32
N GLY A 22 46.08 4.71 -43.95
CA GLY A 22 44.99 5.18 -44.83
C GLY A 22 43.61 5.23 -44.18
N SER A 23 43.20 6.42 -43.74
CA SER A 23 41.80 6.76 -43.47
C SER A 23 40.97 6.75 -44.75
N GLU A 24 39.72 6.26 -44.72
CA GLU A 24 38.51 7.11 -44.87
C GLU A 24 37.19 6.32 -44.93
N THR A 25 36.11 7.06 -44.69
CA THR A 25 34.68 6.72 -44.73
C THR A 25 34.19 5.97 -45.98
N ALA A 26 33.29 5.00 -45.80
CA ALA A 26 32.02 4.93 -46.55
C ALA A 26 31.06 3.82 -46.03
N SER A 27 29.77 3.97 -46.34
CA SER A 27 28.67 3.08 -45.94
C SER A 27 28.65 1.73 -46.65
N ILE A 28 28.22 0.67 -45.95
CA ILE A 28 27.78 -0.59 -46.58
C ILE A 28 26.28 -0.77 -46.34
N ARG A 29 25.53 -1.07 -47.42
CA ARG A 29 24.09 -1.38 -47.43
C ARG A 29 23.84 -2.44 -48.50
N SER A 30 22.84 -3.32 -48.27
CA SER A 30 22.60 -4.60 -49.00
C SER A 30 23.69 -5.65 -48.76
N ARG A 31 23.44 -6.96 -48.80
CA ARG A 31 22.45 -7.78 -49.52
C ARG A 31 22.23 -9.06 -48.69
N ALA A 32 21.02 -9.46 -48.28
CA ALA A 32 20.00 -10.18 -49.04
C ALA A 32 20.51 -11.51 -49.66
N GLU A 33 20.36 -12.62 -48.93
CA GLU A 33 20.40 -13.99 -49.46
C GLU A 33 19.19 -14.78 -48.95
N SER A 34 18.68 -15.66 -49.80
CA SER A 34 17.45 -16.43 -49.62
C SER A 34 17.56 -17.73 -50.42
N GLU A 35 17.29 -18.86 -49.78
CA GLU A 35 16.86 -20.17 -50.31
C GLU A 35 16.80 -21.08 -49.05
N THR A 36 15.67 -21.71 -48.65
CA THR A 36 14.99 -22.90 -49.22
C THR A 36 15.98 -24.08 -49.42
N ASP A 37 15.69 -25.31 -49.00
CA ASP A 37 14.44 -26.03 -49.25
C ASP A 37 14.22 -27.30 -48.36
N PHE A 38 13.03 -27.93 -48.47
CA PHE A 38 12.57 -29.25 -47.94
C PHE A 38 12.15 -29.44 -46.44
N ASP A 39 10.83 -29.33 -46.18
CA ASP A 39 9.85 -30.44 -45.98
C ASP A 39 10.20 -31.70 -45.14
N GLU A 40 9.30 -32.38 -44.40
CA GLU A 40 7.89 -32.20 -43.94
C GLU A 40 7.63 -33.28 -42.82
N ILE A 41 6.37 -33.59 -42.46
CA ILE A 41 5.89 -34.80 -41.74
C ILE A 41 5.88 -34.75 -40.19
N LEU A 42 4.89 -34.05 -39.60
CA LEU A 42 3.74 -34.70 -38.90
C LEU A 42 2.85 -33.67 -38.15
N SER A 43 1.59 -33.56 -38.57
CA SER A 43 0.52 -32.87 -37.85
C SER A 43 -0.64 -33.84 -37.53
N PRO A 44 -1.28 -33.76 -36.35
CA PRO A 44 -2.54 -34.49 -36.10
C PRO A 44 -3.75 -33.68 -36.57
N GLN A 45 -4.48 -34.20 -37.55
CA GLN A 45 -5.74 -33.66 -38.09
C GLN A 45 -6.94 -33.87 -37.12
N PRO A 46 -8.03 -33.08 -37.24
CA PRO A 46 -9.19 -33.13 -36.35
C PRO A 46 -10.17 -34.28 -36.69
N ARG A 47 -11.07 -34.61 -35.74
CA ARG A 47 -12.15 -35.60 -35.94
C ARG A 47 -13.54 -34.94 -36.05
N PRO A 48 -14.54 -35.58 -36.71
CA PRO A 48 -15.74 -34.90 -37.23
C PRO A 48 -16.98 -34.89 -36.31
N HIS A 49 -18.00 -34.14 -36.76
CA HIS A 49 -19.28 -33.76 -36.14
C HIS A 49 -20.24 -34.90 -35.71
N PRO A 50 -21.32 -34.55 -34.98
CA PRO A 50 -22.63 -34.48 -35.67
C PRO A 50 -23.40 -33.15 -35.49
N LYS A 51 -24.58 -33.06 -36.14
CA LYS A 51 -25.29 -31.81 -36.50
C LYS A 51 -26.42 -31.40 -35.53
N LEU A 52 -26.62 -30.08 -35.43
CA LEU A 52 -27.89 -29.32 -35.35
C LEU A 52 -28.99 -29.77 -34.37
N LEU A 53 -29.30 -28.88 -33.40
CA LEU A 53 -30.68 -28.61 -32.94
C LEU A 53 -30.88 -27.09 -32.82
N ASN A 54 -32.05 -26.62 -33.26
CA ASN A 54 -32.34 -25.21 -33.53
C ASN A 54 -33.30 -24.65 -32.46
N THR A 55 -32.81 -23.83 -31.53
CA THR A 55 -33.59 -23.39 -30.34
C THR A 55 -34.52 -22.19 -30.60
N SER A 56 -35.03 -22.05 -31.83
CA SER A 56 -35.85 -20.91 -32.27
C SER A 56 -37.36 -21.22 -32.38
N GLN A 57 -37.82 -22.39 -31.92
CA GLN A 57 -39.20 -22.87 -32.11
C GLN A 57 -40.06 -23.00 -30.83
N PHE A 58 -39.66 -22.42 -29.70
CA PHE A 58 -40.40 -22.56 -28.42
C PHE A 58 -41.06 -21.28 -27.86
N LEU A 59 -41.20 -20.21 -28.66
CA LEU A 59 -41.81 -18.93 -28.24
C LEU A 59 -42.79 -18.31 -29.26
N LEU A 60 -43.47 -19.14 -30.08
CA LEU A 60 -44.52 -18.68 -31.01
C LEU A 60 -45.79 -19.56 -30.94
N GLN A 61 -46.34 -19.69 -29.72
CA GLN A 61 -47.65 -20.28 -29.42
C GLN A 61 -48.05 -19.72 -28.04
N GLN A 62 -49.12 -18.96 -27.80
CA GLN A 62 -50.28 -18.54 -28.60
C GLN A 62 -50.57 -17.04 -28.37
N ASN A 63 -51.24 -16.38 -29.33
CA ASN A 63 -51.91 -15.10 -29.08
C ASN A 63 -53.20 -14.98 -29.93
N GLN A 64 -54.37 -15.11 -29.29
CA GLN A 64 -55.77 -14.90 -29.72
C GLN A 64 -56.66 -15.62 -28.68
N SER A 65 -57.85 -15.15 -28.24
CA SER A 65 -58.58 -13.88 -28.41
C SER A 65 -59.79 -13.82 -27.44
N ARG A 66 -60.15 -12.61 -26.94
CA ARG A 66 -61.43 -12.05 -26.36
C ARG A 66 -62.66 -12.97 -26.10
N PRO A 67 -63.59 -12.67 -25.14
CA PRO A 67 -64.07 -11.31 -24.78
C PRO A 67 -64.40 -11.00 -23.27
N LEU A 68 -64.99 -9.83 -23.02
CA LEU A 68 -65.43 -9.25 -21.73
C LEU A 68 -66.96 -9.33 -21.51
N SER A 69 -67.41 -9.21 -20.23
CA SER A 69 -68.72 -8.70 -19.70
C SER A 69 -69.52 -9.71 -18.84
N PRO A 70 -70.44 -9.28 -17.94
CA PRO A 70 -70.52 -8.05 -17.11
C PRO A 70 -70.90 -8.32 -15.62
N LEU A 71 -71.22 -7.24 -14.86
CA LEU A 71 -71.57 -7.20 -13.42
C LEU A 71 -72.89 -7.91 -13.02
N ASN A 72 -72.98 -8.45 -11.78
CA ASN A 72 -73.91 -8.00 -10.71
C ASN A 72 -73.71 -8.73 -9.34
N PRO A 73 -74.35 -8.27 -8.22
CA PRO A 73 -73.89 -8.58 -6.85
C PRO A 73 -74.86 -9.46 -6.02
N SER A 74 -74.42 -9.87 -4.82
CA SER A 74 -75.17 -9.91 -3.53
C SER A 74 -74.74 -11.06 -2.59
N ARG A 75 -74.83 -10.82 -1.28
CA ARG A 75 -74.84 -11.77 -0.13
C ARG A 75 -73.69 -12.81 -0.03
N GLY A 76 -72.91 -12.92 1.04
CA GLY A 76 -72.84 -12.18 2.30
C GLY A 76 -72.64 -13.12 3.51
N ARG A 77 -71.54 -12.93 4.26
CA ARG A 77 -71.12 -13.67 5.49
C ARG A 77 -70.70 -15.14 5.26
N THR A 78 -69.70 -15.74 5.91
CA THR A 78 -68.77 -15.33 6.99
C THR A 78 -67.41 -16.03 6.85
N ALA A 79 -66.29 -15.32 7.08
CA ALA A 79 -65.07 -15.86 7.72
C ALA A 79 -64.11 -14.70 8.04
N SER A 80 -63.57 -14.64 9.26
CA SER A 80 -62.54 -13.68 9.62
C SER A 80 -61.20 -14.14 9.05
N PHE A 81 -60.74 -13.49 7.98
CA PHE A 81 -59.34 -13.63 7.55
C PHE A 81 -58.49 -12.62 8.31
N ALA A 82 -57.59 -13.14 9.15
CA ALA A 82 -56.57 -12.34 9.81
C ALA A 82 -55.70 -11.61 8.78
N SER A 83 -55.22 -10.43 9.15
CA SER A 83 -54.33 -9.62 8.31
C SER A 83 -53.06 -10.39 7.96
N ILE A 84 -52.96 -10.85 6.71
CA ILE A 84 -51.66 -11.13 6.09
C ILE A 84 -50.99 -9.77 5.93
N GLY A 85 -50.09 -9.45 6.87
CA GLY A 85 -49.27 -8.24 6.77
C GLY A 85 -48.44 -8.27 5.49
N PRO A 86 -48.09 -7.11 4.90
CA PRO A 86 -47.31 -7.07 3.68
C PRO A 86 -46.00 -7.82 3.92
N GLU A 87 -45.80 -8.86 3.13
CA GLU A 87 -44.52 -9.56 3.02
C GLU A 87 -43.45 -8.51 2.76
N SER A 88 -42.48 -8.39 3.68
CA SER A 88 -41.50 -7.33 3.64
C SER A 88 -40.53 -7.59 2.49
N THR A 89 -40.92 -7.17 1.28
CA THR A 89 -40.03 -7.04 0.13
C THR A 89 -38.78 -6.33 0.60
N LEU A 90 -37.64 -7.03 0.53
CA LEU A 90 -36.34 -6.46 0.86
C LEU A 90 -36.17 -5.19 0.03
N HIS A 91 -36.23 -4.03 0.68
CA HIS A 91 -35.58 -2.84 0.16
C HIS A 91 -34.09 -3.19 0.05
N GLY A 92 -33.64 -3.41 -1.18
CA GLY A 92 -32.27 -3.79 -1.49
C GLY A 92 -31.31 -2.75 -0.92
N GLN A 93 -30.48 -3.16 0.03
CA GLN A 93 -29.43 -2.31 0.58
C GLN A 93 -28.49 -1.88 -0.57
N PRO A 94 -28.32 -0.57 -0.83
CA PRO A 94 -27.52 -0.12 -1.97
C PRO A 94 -26.04 -0.50 -1.80
N HIS A 95 -25.48 -1.14 -2.83
CA HIS A 95 -24.04 -1.34 -3.05
C HIS A 95 -23.24 -1.91 -1.85
N GLU A 96 -23.67 -3.07 -1.33
CA GLU A 96 -22.82 -3.90 -0.48
C GLU A 96 -21.81 -4.72 -1.32
N SER A 97 -20.52 -4.63 -0.99
CA SER A 97 -19.45 -5.32 -1.72
C SER A 97 -19.42 -6.84 -1.52
N SER A 98 -18.88 -7.58 -2.49
CA SER A 98 -18.78 -9.04 -2.41
C SER A 98 -17.95 -9.49 -1.21
N ALA A 99 -16.86 -8.77 -0.88
CA ALA A 99 -16.08 -9.03 0.33
C ALA A 99 -16.87 -8.74 1.63
N ARG A 100 -17.65 -7.65 1.68
CA ARG A 100 -18.52 -7.35 2.83
C ARG A 100 -19.61 -8.41 3.01
N ARG A 101 -20.25 -8.86 1.91
CA ARG A 101 -21.24 -9.96 1.93
C ARG A 101 -20.62 -11.25 2.48
N PHE A 102 -19.40 -11.59 2.06
CA PHE A 102 -18.68 -12.77 2.58
C PHE A 102 -18.36 -12.64 4.08
N VAL A 103 -17.85 -11.49 4.53
CA VAL A 103 -17.57 -11.23 5.96
C VAL A 103 -18.85 -11.27 6.80
N ARG A 104 -19.96 -10.70 6.32
CA ARG A 104 -21.26 -10.79 7.00
C ARG A 104 -21.79 -12.23 7.02
N TRP A 105 -21.60 -13.00 5.96
CA TRP A 105 -21.96 -14.42 5.93
C TRP A 105 -21.14 -15.22 6.95
N MET A 106 -19.81 -15.04 7.02
CA MET A 106 -18.96 -15.65 8.05
C MET A 106 -19.47 -15.32 9.46
N ALA A 107 -19.73 -14.05 9.74
CA ALA A 107 -20.24 -13.61 11.04
C ALA A 107 -21.62 -14.21 11.39
N ARG A 108 -22.55 -14.31 10.42
CA ARG A 108 -23.87 -14.93 10.60
C ARG A 108 -23.82 -16.42 10.89
N ASN A 109 -22.79 -17.12 10.41
CA ASN A 109 -22.57 -18.55 10.65
C ASN A 109 -21.66 -18.83 11.87
N GLY A 110 -21.42 -17.84 12.75
CA GLY A 110 -20.58 -18.01 13.93
C GLY A 110 -19.06 -18.05 13.65
N LEU A 111 -18.64 -17.83 12.40
CA LEU A 111 -17.23 -17.87 11.97
C LEU A 111 -16.54 -16.49 12.04
N ARG A 112 -17.00 -15.62 12.96
CA ARG A 112 -16.46 -14.25 13.12
C ARG A 112 -14.96 -14.26 13.40
N ASP A 113 -14.51 -15.09 14.34
CA ASP A 113 -13.11 -15.13 14.77
C ASP A 113 -12.19 -15.81 13.75
N TRP A 114 -12.77 -16.64 12.86
CA TRP A 114 -12.09 -17.24 11.71
C TRP A 114 -11.94 -16.30 10.52
N THR A 115 -12.72 -15.21 10.46
CA THR A 115 -12.74 -14.26 9.34
C THR A 115 -11.35 -13.70 8.98
N PRO A 116 -10.53 -13.17 9.91
CA PRO A 116 -9.19 -12.68 9.56
C PRO A 116 -8.29 -13.79 9.01
N TRP A 117 -8.32 -14.99 9.59
CA TRP A 117 -7.50 -16.13 9.15
C TRP A 117 -7.87 -16.60 7.74
N VAL A 118 -9.16 -16.63 7.40
CA VAL A 118 -9.63 -16.98 6.05
C VAL A 118 -9.23 -15.91 5.03
N ILE A 119 -9.30 -14.62 5.38
CA ILE A 119 -8.84 -13.51 4.52
C ILE A 119 -7.32 -13.61 4.29
N ILE A 120 -6.54 -13.90 5.34
CA ILE A 120 -5.08 -14.09 5.25
C ILE A 120 -4.76 -15.29 4.34
N ALA A 121 -5.39 -16.44 4.56
CA ALA A 121 -5.18 -17.64 3.75
C ALA A 121 -5.56 -17.42 2.28
N GLY A 122 -6.69 -16.76 2.02
CA GLY A 122 -7.10 -16.38 0.66
C GLY A 122 -6.12 -15.40 -0.01
N SER A 123 -5.63 -14.41 0.73
CA SER A 123 -4.58 -13.50 0.26
C SER A 123 -3.30 -14.27 -0.09
N VAL A 124 -2.78 -15.10 0.82
CA VAL A 124 -1.59 -15.92 0.58
C VAL A 124 -1.77 -16.83 -0.63
N LEU A 125 -2.94 -17.46 -0.82
CA LEU A 125 -3.23 -18.31 -1.97
C LEU A 125 -3.15 -17.54 -3.30
N VAL A 126 -3.81 -16.38 -3.39
CA VAL A 126 -3.74 -15.51 -4.58
C VAL A 126 -2.29 -15.09 -4.86
N LYS A 127 -1.53 -14.75 -3.83
CA LYS A 127 -0.13 -14.34 -3.94
C LYS A 127 0.80 -15.48 -4.39
N CYS A 128 0.58 -16.70 -3.90
CA CYS A 128 1.26 -17.90 -4.38
C CYS A 128 0.98 -18.14 -5.87
N ALA A 129 -0.28 -18.04 -6.30
CA ALA A 129 -0.67 -18.20 -7.70
C ALA A 129 0.00 -17.15 -8.63
N VAL A 130 0.02 -15.88 -8.22
CA VAL A 130 0.74 -14.80 -8.92
C VAL A 130 2.26 -15.09 -8.97
N GLY A 131 2.82 -15.64 -7.90
CA GLY A 131 4.24 -16.01 -7.79
C GLY A 131 4.74 -17.05 -8.80
N LEU A 132 3.84 -17.85 -9.38
CA LEU A 132 4.15 -18.83 -10.43
C LEU A 132 4.62 -18.18 -11.73
N GLY A 133 4.10 -16.97 -12.03
CA GLY A 133 4.47 -16.19 -13.21
C GLY A 133 5.95 -15.77 -13.24
N GLY A 134 6.34 -15.11 -14.32
CA GLY A 134 7.73 -14.65 -14.51
C GLY A 134 8.21 -13.62 -13.48
N TYR A 135 9.48 -13.22 -13.57
CA TYR A 135 10.05 -12.18 -12.69
C TYR A 135 10.84 -11.11 -13.46
N SER A 136 11.07 -9.98 -12.79
CA SER A 136 11.81 -8.85 -13.32
C SER A 136 13.21 -9.27 -13.78
N GLY A 137 13.43 -9.23 -15.09
CA GLY A 137 14.69 -9.59 -15.75
C GLY A 137 14.96 -11.10 -15.89
N GLU A 138 13.92 -11.94 -15.86
CA GLU A 138 14.05 -13.37 -16.16
C GLU A 138 14.68 -13.58 -17.56
N ARG A 139 15.81 -14.30 -17.61
CA ARG A 139 16.63 -14.58 -18.81
C ARG A 139 17.21 -13.35 -19.53
N THR A 140 17.18 -12.14 -18.94
CA THR A 140 17.68 -10.92 -19.60
C THR A 140 19.15 -10.63 -19.27
N LYS A 141 20.07 -11.42 -19.83
CA LYS A 141 21.53 -11.17 -19.75
C LYS A 141 21.91 -9.79 -20.31
N PRO A 142 22.99 -9.15 -19.82
CA PRO A 142 23.93 -9.63 -18.78
C PRO A 142 23.54 -9.25 -17.35
N MET A 143 22.70 -8.23 -17.16
CA MET A 143 22.40 -7.66 -15.83
C MET A 143 21.17 -8.26 -15.15
N TYR A 144 20.26 -8.94 -15.87
CA TYR A 144 18.98 -9.39 -15.33
C TYR A 144 18.16 -8.21 -14.73
N GLY A 145 17.40 -8.41 -13.66
CA GLY A 145 16.50 -7.40 -13.08
C GLY A 145 16.41 -7.45 -11.56
N ASP A 146 15.31 -6.95 -10.99
CA ASP A 146 15.18 -6.79 -9.52
C ASP A 146 15.41 -8.11 -8.74
N TYR A 147 15.10 -9.27 -9.35
CA TYR A 147 15.33 -10.58 -8.76
C TYR A 147 16.82 -10.83 -8.48
N GLU A 148 17.67 -10.56 -9.47
CA GLU A 148 19.11 -10.74 -9.37
C GLU A 148 19.72 -9.73 -8.40
N ALA A 149 19.20 -8.49 -8.37
CA ALA A 149 19.60 -7.50 -7.38
C ALA A 149 19.40 -8.00 -5.94
N GLN A 150 18.21 -8.56 -5.62
CA GLN A 150 17.96 -9.11 -4.28
C GLN A 150 18.83 -10.35 -4.00
N ARG A 151 19.01 -11.24 -4.98
CA ARG A 151 19.86 -12.44 -4.85
C ARG A 151 21.32 -12.07 -4.58
N HIS A 152 21.86 -11.11 -5.32
CA HIS A 152 23.21 -10.61 -5.13
C HIS A 152 23.39 -9.88 -3.79
N TRP A 153 22.36 -9.18 -3.30
CA TRP A 153 22.40 -8.61 -1.94
C TRP A 153 22.49 -9.69 -0.85
N MET A 154 21.85 -10.85 -1.03
CA MET A 154 22.00 -12.00 -0.11
C MET A 154 23.40 -12.61 -0.18
N GLU A 155 23.96 -12.77 -1.38
CA GLU A 155 25.34 -13.23 -1.63
C GLU A 155 26.37 -12.32 -0.93
N ILE A 156 26.39 -11.02 -1.23
CA ILE A 156 27.41 -10.11 -0.69
C ILE A 156 27.28 -9.91 0.82
N THR A 157 26.06 -9.86 1.36
CA THR A 157 25.88 -9.66 2.80
C THR A 157 26.24 -10.91 3.60
N TYR A 158 26.03 -12.11 3.03
CA TYR A 158 26.43 -13.38 3.65
C TYR A 158 27.94 -13.60 3.62
N HIS A 159 28.61 -13.31 2.49
CA HIS A 159 30.03 -13.63 2.31
C HIS A 159 31.02 -12.53 2.70
N LEU A 160 30.65 -11.25 2.60
CA LEU A 160 31.59 -10.14 2.82
C LEU A 160 31.46 -9.53 4.23
N PRO A 161 32.56 -9.02 4.81
CA PRO A 161 32.50 -8.29 6.07
C PRO A 161 31.75 -6.96 5.89
N ILE A 162 31.02 -6.54 6.93
CA ILE A 162 30.12 -5.37 6.90
C ILE A 162 30.70 -4.09 6.24
N PRO A 163 31.98 -3.70 6.46
CA PRO A 163 32.57 -2.55 5.78
C PRO A 163 32.55 -2.58 4.24
N GLN A 164 32.41 -3.77 3.65
CA GLN A 164 32.40 -3.97 2.19
C GLN A 164 30.98 -3.94 1.58
N TRP A 165 29.92 -4.07 2.39
CA TRP A 165 28.54 -4.20 1.87
C TRP A 165 28.08 -3.02 0.97
N TYR A 166 28.58 -1.81 1.23
CA TYR A 166 28.27 -0.59 0.45
C TYR A 166 29.41 -0.13 -0.47
N SER A 167 30.46 -0.93 -0.66
CA SER A 167 31.65 -0.57 -1.46
C SER A 167 32.10 -1.65 -2.46
N TYR A 168 31.70 -2.90 -2.25
CA TYR A 168 31.95 -4.01 -3.18
C TYR A 168 31.13 -3.89 -4.47
N ASP A 169 31.76 -4.26 -5.60
CA ASP A 169 31.28 -4.21 -7.00
C ASP A 169 30.04 -3.33 -7.26
N LEU A 170 30.24 -2.01 -7.15
CA LEU A 170 29.18 -1.03 -7.28
C LEU A 170 28.54 -0.96 -8.68
N GLN A 171 29.10 -1.64 -9.69
CA GLN A 171 28.57 -1.71 -11.05
C GLN A 171 27.60 -2.89 -11.21
N TYR A 172 27.74 -3.95 -10.43
CA TYR A 172 26.87 -5.13 -10.48
C TYR A 172 25.91 -5.16 -9.28
N TRP A 173 24.77 -4.46 -9.39
CA TRP A 173 23.72 -4.43 -8.36
C TRP A 173 24.20 -4.13 -6.92
N GLY A 174 25.14 -3.18 -6.78
CA GLY A 174 25.60 -2.73 -5.45
C GLY A 174 24.45 -2.32 -4.52
N LEU A 175 24.66 -2.46 -3.21
CA LEU A 175 23.63 -2.25 -2.20
C LEU A 175 23.19 -0.77 -2.11
N ASP A 176 21.91 -0.51 -2.39
CA ASP A 176 21.34 0.85 -2.48
C ASP A 176 20.30 1.17 -1.39
N TYR A 177 19.97 0.19 -0.54
CA TYR A 177 18.95 0.34 0.50
C TYR A 177 19.59 0.49 1.89
N PRO A 178 18.92 1.18 2.83
CA PRO A 178 19.45 1.38 4.18
C PRO A 178 19.61 0.07 4.98
N PRO A 179 20.33 0.10 6.13
CA PRO A 179 20.89 -1.10 6.75
C PRO A 179 19.90 -2.21 7.13
N LEU A 180 18.62 -1.92 7.36
CA LEU A 180 17.66 -2.98 7.73
C LEU A 180 17.41 -3.94 6.56
N THR A 181 17.41 -3.44 5.32
CA THR A 181 17.39 -4.32 4.14
C THR A 181 18.66 -5.17 4.08
N ALA A 182 19.83 -4.60 4.41
CA ALA A 182 21.09 -5.35 4.43
C ALA A 182 21.05 -6.51 5.45
N TYR A 183 20.56 -6.27 6.67
CA TYR A 183 20.39 -7.30 7.69
C TYR A 183 19.35 -8.36 7.30
N VAL A 184 18.26 -7.97 6.64
CA VAL A 184 17.25 -8.92 6.13
C VAL A 184 17.81 -9.77 4.98
N SER A 185 18.57 -9.18 4.06
CA SER A 185 19.31 -9.91 3.01
C SER A 185 20.35 -10.86 3.60
N TRP A 186 21.05 -10.45 4.68
CA TRP A 186 22.01 -11.31 5.38
C TRP A 186 21.34 -12.56 5.97
N ILE A 187 20.21 -12.39 6.67
CA ILE A 187 19.42 -13.49 7.22
C ILE A 187 18.90 -14.40 6.09
N CYS A 188 18.38 -13.81 5.00
CA CYS A 188 17.91 -14.58 3.85
C CYS A 188 19.06 -15.34 3.16
N GLY A 189 20.24 -14.74 3.04
CA GLY A 189 21.45 -15.36 2.47
C GLY A 189 21.97 -16.51 3.33
N PHE A 190 21.95 -16.38 4.66
CA PHE A 190 22.26 -17.48 5.57
C PHE A 190 21.31 -18.68 5.35
N VAL A 191 19.99 -18.44 5.26
CA VAL A 191 19.02 -19.50 5.02
C VAL A 191 19.17 -20.09 3.61
N ALA A 192 19.39 -19.26 2.60
CA ALA A 192 19.64 -19.69 1.22
C ALA A 192 20.85 -20.63 1.14
N HIS A 193 21.99 -20.23 1.72
CA HIS A 193 23.21 -21.03 1.75
C HIS A 193 23.03 -22.36 2.48
N LYS A 194 22.19 -22.41 3.53
CA LYS A 194 21.86 -23.66 4.23
C LYS A 194 20.99 -24.62 3.42
N ILE A 195 20.19 -24.12 2.47
CA ILE A 195 19.35 -24.95 1.59
C ILE A 195 20.13 -25.37 0.34
N ASN A 196 20.78 -24.42 -0.34
CA ASN A 196 21.69 -24.68 -1.46
C ASN A 196 22.75 -23.56 -1.53
N PRO A 197 24.04 -23.85 -1.25
CA PRO A 197 25.14 -22.90 -1.35
C PRO A 197 25.28 -22.21 -2.71
N GLU A 198 24.92 -22.87 -3.82
CA GLU A 198 25.09 -22.34 -5.18
C GLU A 198 24.27 -21.07 -5.45
N TRP A 199 23.14 -20.87 -4.75
CA TRP A 199 22.24 -19.74 -4.99
C TRP A 199 22.88 -18.39 -4.62
N VAL A 200 23.85 -18.43 -3.71
CA VAL A 200 24.50 -17.25 -3.09
C VAL A 200 26.02 -17.40 -3.05
N ALA A 201 26.61 -18.28 -3.86
CA ALA A 201 28.05 -18.46 -3.94
C ALA A 201 28.73 -17.20 -4.51
N LEU A 202 29.62 -16.57 -3.73
CA LEU A 202 30.27 -15.31 -4.10
C LEU A 202 30.91 -15.38 -5.51
N ASP A 203 30.56 -14.41 -6.35
CA ASP A 203 30.93 -14.24 -7.77
C ASP A 203 30.46 -15.35 -8.74
N ALA A 204 30.46 -16.61 -8.32
CA ALA A 204 30.06 -17.75 -9.13
C ALA A 204 28.54 -17.82 -9.40
N SER A 205 27.72 -17.23 -8.51
CA SER A 205 26.25 -17.28 -8.59
C SER A 205 25.60 -16.08 -9.32
N ARG A 206 26.40 -15.20 -9.94
CA ARG A 206 25.92 -14.04 -10.71
C ARG A 206 25.00 -14.49 -11.85
N GLY A 207 23.74 -14.09 -11.80
CA GLY A 207 22.71 -14.49 -12.76
C GLY A 207 22.21 -15.93 -12.62
N TYR A 208 22.24 -16.50 -11.41
CA TYR A 208 21.80 -17.87 -11.16
C TYR A 208 20.27 -18.01 -11.25
N GLU A 209 19.80 -18.60 -12.35
CA GLU A 209 18.38 -18.89 -12.59
C GLU A 209 18.09 -20.39 -12.38
N SER A 210 17.24 -20.71 -11.40
CA SER A 210 16.73 -22.07 -11.19
C SER A 210 15.30 -22.03 -10.68
N LEU A 211 14.54 -23.10 -10.93
CA LEU A 211 13.17 -23.20 -10.40
C LEU A 211 13.15 -23.19 -8.86
N THR A 212 14.12 -23.81 -8.21
CA THR A 212 14.19 -23.90 -6.75
C THR A 212 14.61 -22.58 -6.10
N SER A 213 15.56 -21.84 -6.67
CA SER A 213 15.92 -20.50 -6.19
C SER A 213 14.75 -19.52 -6.39
N LYS A 214 14.03 -19.59 -7.53
CA LYS A 214 12.79 -18.84 -7.75
C LYS A 214 11.77 -19.10 -6.63
N HIS A 215 11.51 -20.36 -6.30
CA HIS A 215 10.57 -20.72 -5.21
C HIS A 215 11.03 -20.18 -3.86
N PHE A 216 12.31 -20.36 -3.50
CA PHE A 216 12.87 -19.82 -2.25
C PHE A 216 12.65 -18.30 -2.15
N MET A 217 12.98 -17.56 -3.21
CA MET A 217 12.84 -16.09 -3.27
C MET A 217 11.37 -15.62 -3.21
N ARG A 218 10.42 -16.40 -3.74
CA ARG A 218 8.98 -16.10 -3.59
C ARG A 218 8.50 -16.36 -2.16
N MET A 219 8.92 -17.49 -1.56
CA MET A 219 8.51 -17.86 -0.20
C MET A 219 9.13 -16.96 0.87
N SER A 220 10.39 -16.51 0.70
CA SER A 220 11.01 -15.56 1.63
C SER A 220 10.25 -14.23 1.68
N VAL A 221 9.82 -13.69 0.54
CA VAL A 221 8.97 -12.49 0.48
C VAL A 221 7.62 -12.71 1.18
N LEU A 222 6.96 -13.86 0.98
CA LEU A 222 5.70 -14.18 1.66
C LEU A 222 5.86 -14.30 3.18
N ILE A 223 6.93 -14.96 3.65
CA ILE A 223 7.23 -15.10 5.08
C ILE A 223 7.54 -13.74 5.70
N LEU A 224 8.38 -12.92 5.05
CA LEU A 224 8.70 -11.57 5.51
C LEU A 224 7.46 -10.66 5.56
N GLU A 225 6.52 -10.81 4.61
CA GLU A 225 5.25 -10.06 4.65
C GLU A 225 4.34 -10.50 5.81
N LEU A 226 4.21 -11.82 6.04
CA LEU A 226 3.43 -12.35 7.17
C LEU A 226 4.02 -11.92 8.52
N LEU A 227 5.35 -11.85 8.63
CA LEU A 227 6.05 -11.36 9.83
C LEU A 227 5.96 -9.83 9.99
N ALA A 228 6.02 -9.07 8.88
CA ALA A 228 5.87 -7.60 8.91
C ALA A 228 4.43 -7.14 9.17
N GLY A 229 3.45 -8.00 8.91
CA GLY A 229 2.03 -7.75 9.17
C GLY A 229 1.28 -7.17 7.98
N LEU A 230 0.63 -8.06 7.21
CA LEU A 230 -0.57 -7.81 6.39
C LEU A 230 -0.50 -6.61 5.40
N GLY A 231 0.14 -6.80 4.23
CA GLY A 231 0.08 -5.80 3.15
C GLY A 231 0.91 -6.14 1.90
N GLU A 232 0.24 -6.68 0.87
CA GLU A 232 0.60 -6.84 -0.58
C GLU A 232 2.08 -6.88 -1.07
N LEU A 233 2.43 -7.91 -1.88
CA LEU A 233 3.83 -8.26 -2.16
C LEU A 233 4.68 -7.18 -2.85
N LYS A 234 5.86 -6.99 -2.26
CA LYS A 234 7.22 -6.76 -2.82
C LYS A 234 8.15 -6.57 -1.61
N TYR A 235 9.45 -6.31 -1.75
CA TYR A 235 10.22 -5.78 -0.59
C TYR A 235 9.61 -4.46 -0.07
N ASN A 236 8.90 -3.71 -0.93
CA ASN A 236 8.07 -2.58 -0.54
C ASN A 236 7.00 -2.92 0.52
N SER A 237 6.52 -4.16 0.60
CA SER A 237 5.51 -4.62 1.57
C SER A 237 5.97 -4.43 3.00
N VAL A 238 7.21 -4.81 3.32
CA VAL A 238 7.79 -4.69 4.67
C VAL A 238 7.93 -3.21 5.05
N MET A 239 8.40 -2.36 4.12
CA MET A 239 8.46 -0.91 4.33
C MET A 239 7.05 -0.32 4.60
N LEU A 240 6.05 -0.68 3.80
CA LEU A 240 4.66 -0.20 3.95
C LEU A 240 4.00 -0.73 5.22
N GLY A 241 4.20 -2.01 5.55
CA GLY A 241 3.71 -2.66 6.77
C GLY A 241 4.30 -2.03 8.03
N LEU A 242 5.60 -1.76 8.06
CA LEU A 242 6.24 -1.02 9.16
C LEU A 242 5.69 0.42 9.29
N ALA A 243 5.41 1.10 8.18
CA ALA A 243 4.75 2.41 8.21
C ALA A 243 3.29 2.32 8.72
N LEU A 244 2.55 1.28 8.33
CA LEU A 244 1.19 1.03 8.80
C LEU A 244 1.16 0.67 10.29
N TRP A 245 2.14 -0.10 10.78
CA TRP A 245 2.36 -0.35 12.21
C TRP A 245 2.63 0.94 12.99
N ALA A 246 3.42 1.86 12.43
CA ALA A 246 3.61 3.18 13.03
C ALA A 246 2.28 3.94 13.17
N VAL A 247 1.47 4.00 12.10
CA VAL A 247 0.12 4.61 12.11
C VAL A 247 -0.80 3.93 13.12
N ASN A 248 -0.78 2.60 13.22
CA ASN A 248 -1.55 1.84 14.21
C ASN A 248 -1.12 2.18 15.64
N MET A 249 0.19 2.27 15.91
CA MET A 249 0.70 2.69 17.22
C MET A 249 0.30 4.13 17.57
N PHE A 250 0.30 5.05 16.59
CA PHE A 250 -0.23 6.41 16.78
C PHE A 250 -1.73 6.39 17.10
N HIS A 251 -2.52 5.53 16.45
CA HIS A 251 -3.95 5.35 16.73
C HIS A 251 -4.23 4.78 18.14
N LEU A 252 -3.34 3.92 18.64
CA LEU A 252 -3.39 3.39 20.01
C LEU A 252 -2.81 4.36 21.06
N GLY A 253 -2.15 5.44 20.62
CA GLY A 253 -1.49 6.42 21.50
C GLY A 253 -0.12 5.98 22.04
N TYR A 254 0.51 4.99 21.42
CA TYR A 254 1.86 4.50 21.73
C TYR A 254 2.90 5.18 20.84
N ASP A 255 2.94 6.51 20.83
CA ASP A 255 3.70 7.30 19.84
C ASP A 255 5.19 6.98 19.80
N VAL A 256 5.78 6.71 20.96
CA VAL A 256 7.19 6.34 21.11
C VAL A 256 7.50 5.02 20.38
N ILE A 257 6.61 4.03 20.47
CA ILE A 257 6.75 2.75 19.76
C ILE A 257 6.47 2.95 18.26
N GLY A 258 5.48 3.78 17.91
CA GLY A 258 5.20 4.15 16.53
C GLY A 258 6.40 4.83 15.84
N ALA A 259 7.15 5.67 16.56
CA ALA A 259 8.38 6.26 16.06
C ALA A 259 9.46 5.20 15.76
N VAL A 260 9.61 4.16 16.60
CA VAL A 260 10.53 3.04 16.31
C VAL A 260 10.13 2.30 15.02
N PHE A 261 8.84 1.97 14.85
CA PHE A 261 8.35 1.35 13.61
C PHE A 261 8.55 2.24 12.38
N PHE A 262 8.38 3.56 12.52
CA PHE A 262 8.62 4.50 11.43
C PHE A 262 10.11 4.61 11.06
N VAL A 263 11.01 4.63 12.05
CA VAL A 263 12.46 4.55 11.81
C VAL A 263 12.85 3.20 11.17
N ALA A 264 12.22 2.09 11.58
CA ALA A 264 12.43 0.80 10.92
C ALA A 264 11.95 0.81 9.45
N SER A 265 10.81 1.44 9.14
CA SER A 265 10.33 1.62 7.77
C SER A 265 11.34 2.40 6.91
N LEU A 266 11.83 3.54 7.41
CA LEU A 266 12.88 4.35 6.78
C LEU A 266 14.19 3.56 6.63
N GLY A 267 14.55 2.77 7.66
CA GLY A 267 15.73 1.93 7.70
C GLY A 267 15.68 0.71 6.79
N PHE A 268 14.48 0.29 6.39
CA PHE A 268 14.27 -0.73 5.37
C PHE A 268 14.41 -0.12 3.97
N LYS A 269 13.67 0.95 3.68
CA LYS A 269 13.71 1.61 2.38
C LYS A 269 13.44 3.11 2.52
N GLN A 270 14.39 3.90 2.03
CA GLN A 270 14.44 5.36 2.12
C GLN A 270 13.23 6.08 1.49
N MET A 271 12.50 5.41 0.60
CA MET A 271 11.27 5.97 0.00
C MET A 271 10.18 6.25 1.03
N ALA A 272 10.17 5.58 2.20
CA ALA A 272 9.26 5.89 3.31
C ALA A 272 9.38 7.35 3.82
N LEU A 273 10.45 8.07 3.46
CA LEU A 273 10.63 9.50 3.72
C LEU A 273 9.48 10.35 3.13
N TYR A 274 8.76 9.84 2.12
CA TYR A 274 7.58 10.49 1.54
C TYR A 274 6.47 10.74 2.59
N TYR A 275 6.41 9.93 3.65
CA TYR A 275 5.49 10.08 4.77
C TYR A 275 6.02 10.98 5.89
N ALA A 276 7.33 11.23 5.94
CA ALA A 276 7.99 11.88 7.07
C ALA A 276 7.47 13.29 7.38
N PRO A 277 7.12 14.15 6.40
CA PRO A 277 6.49 15.44 6.69
C PRO A 277 5.14 15.29 7.41
N ALA A 278 4.29 14.35 7.00
CA ALA A 278 2.99 14.13 7.64
C ALA A 278 3.13 13.56 9.06
N VAL A 279 3.98 12.53 9.23
CA VAL A 279 4.24 11.91 10.55
C VAL A 279 4.90 12.90 11.51
N GLY A 280 5.91 13.64 11.04
CA GLY A 280 6.59 14.68 11.83
C GLY A 280 5.64 15.79 12.26
N SER A 281 4.83 16.32 11.34
CA SER A 281 3.81 17.32 11.65
C SER A 281 2.75 16.84 12.64
N TYR A 282 2.30 15.58 12.52
CA TYR A 282 1.36 14.97 13.48
C TYR A 282 1.95 14.88 14.88
N LEU A 283 3.13 14.27 15.02
CA LEU A 283 3.79 14.10 16.32
C LEU A 283 4.15 15.44 16.96
N LEU A 284 4.68 16.39 16.17
CA LEU A 284 5.00 17.73 16.68
C LEU A 284 3.74 18.52 17.07
N GLY A 285 2.69 18.48 16.24
CA GLY A 285 1.39 19.09 16.57
C GLY A 285 0.78 18.50 17.84
N LYS A 286 0.94 17.19 18.06
CA LYS A 286 0.53 16.50 19.30
C LYS A 286 1.35 16.94 20.51
N CYS A 287 2.66 17.20 20.37
CA CYS A 287 3.47 17.79 21.44
C CYS A 287 2.94 19.16 21.87
N PHE A 288 2.59 20.06 20.94
CA PHE A 288 1.97 21.35 21.28
C PHE A 288 0.59 21.17 21.93
N TRP A 289 -0.21 20.22 21.43
CA TRP A 289 -1.52 19.91 21.99
C TRP A 289 -1.49 19.42 23.45
N LEU A 290 -0.44 18.70 23.84
CA LEU A 290 -0.23 18.22 25.22
C LEU A 290 0.18 19.33 26.21
N GLY A 291 0.41 20.58 25.75
CA GLY A 291 0.84 21.70 26.57
C GLY A 291 2.32 21.64 26.98
N LYS A 292 2.83 22.69 27.64
CA LYS A 292 4.28 22.91 27.83
C LYS A 292 4.98 21.73 28.52
N ASN A 293 4.51 21.30 29.69
CA ASN A 293 5.25 20.33 30.52
C ASN A 293 5.16 18.90 29.97
N HIS A 294 3.96 18.42 29.63
CA HIS A 294 3.78 17.09 29.05
C HIS A 294 4.28 17.00 27.60
N GLY A 295 4.07 18.06 26.80
CA GLY A 295 4.49 18.15 25.41
C GLY A 295 6.00 18.19 25.22
N THR A 296 6.74 18.98 26.00
CA THR A 296 8.21 19.00 25.93
C THR A 296 8.82 17.67 26.37
N ARG A 297 8.28 17.02 27.42
CA ARG A 297 8.70 15.67 27.82
C ARG A 297 8.42 14.64 26.73
N HIS A 298 7.24 14.69 26.10
CA HIS A 298 6.88 13.79 25.00
C HIS A 298 7.78 14.01 23.78
N PHE A 299 8.05 15.27 23.40
CA PHE A 299 9.01 15.62 22.36
C PHE A 299 10.42 15.09 22.67
N ALA A 300 10.91 15.26 23.91
CA ALA A 300 12.21 14.74 24.32
C ALA A 300 12.28 13.21 24.24
N HIS A 301 11.23 12.49 24.67
CA HIS A 301 11.15 11.04 24.52
C HIS A 301 11.15 10.60 23.05
N LEU A 302 10.39 11.29 22.18
CA LEU A 302 10.34 11.01 20.74
C LEU A 302 11.70 11.27 20.07
N ALA A 303 12.35 12.40 20.37
CA ALA A 303 13.65 12.76 19.83
C ALA A 303 14.73 11.76 20.27
N LEU A 304 14.76 11.39 21.55
CA LEU A 304 15.68 10.39 22.09
C LEU A 304 15.47 9.01 21.43
N THR A 305 14.22 8.53 21.39
CA THR A 305 13.88 7.22 20.83
C THR A 305 14.18 7.13 19.33
N THR A 306 13.85 8.18 18.57
CA THR A 306 14.15 8.27 17.13
C THR A 306 15.66 8.24 16.90
N SER A 307 16.41 9.03 17.66
CA SER A 307 17.88 9.09 17.56
C SER A 307 18.54 7.76 17.92
N LEU A 308 18.14 7.15 19.04
CA LEU A 308 18.64 5.83 19.45
C LEU A 308 18.31 4.75 18.42
N SER A 309 17.11 4.77 17.82
CA SER A 309 16.72 3.81 16.79
C SER A 309 17.59 3.92 15.54
N PHE A 310 17.93 5.14 15.10
CA PHE A 310 18.88 5.34 14.00
C PHE A 310 20.31 4.94 14.36
N VAL A 311 20.78 5.26 15.57
CA VAL A 311 22.12 4.87 16.05
C VAL A 311 22.25 3.35 16.12
N LEU A 312 21.24 2.63 16.60
CA LEU A 312 21.22 1.16 16.63
C LEU A 312 21.20 0.56 15.22
N LEU A 313 20.38 1.12 14.32
CA LEU A 313 20.30 0.68 12.92
C LEU A 313 21.65 0.81 12.19
N PHE A 314 22.33 1.95 12.38
CA PHE A 314 23.61 2.26 11.75
C PHE A 314 24.84 1.84 12.57
N LEU A 315 24.67 1.14 13.69
CA LEU A 315 25.75 0.85 14.66
C LEU A 315 27.05 0.28 14.03
N PRO A 316 27.01 -0.67 13.08
CA PRO A 316 28.22 -1.18 12.41
C PRO A 316 28.86 -0.21 11.40
N PHE A 317 28.15 0.85 11.02
CA PHE A 317 28.51 1.80 9.96
C PHE A 317 28.87 3.19 10.50
N LEU A 318 28.93 3.40 11.83
CA LEU A 318 29.15 4.71 12.44
C LEU A 318 30.54 5.32 12.20
N THR A 319 31.51 4.57 11.62
CA THR A 319 32.79 5.16 11.23
C THR A 319 32.57 6.18 10.10
N PRO A 320 33.24 7.36 10.10
CA PRO A 320 32.91 8.44 9.16
C PRO A 320 32.95 8.05 7.67
N SER A 321 33.85 7.15 7.29
CA SER A 321 33.96 6.62 5.92
C SER A 321 32.78 5.72 5.54
N LEU A 322 32.39 4.77 6.40
CA LEU A 322 31.27 3.86 6.15
C LEU A 322 29.92 4.57 6.20
N LEU A 323 29.74 5.52 7.13
CA LEU A 323 28.54 6.34 7.20
C LEU A 323 28.39 7.19 5.93
N THR A 324 29.47 7.85 5.49
CA THR A 324 29.45 8.64 4.26
C THR A 324 29.18 7.78 3.02
N GLN A 325 29.77 6.59 2.93
CA GLN A 325 29.58 5.70 1.79
C GLN A 325 28.15 5.14 1.74
N SER A 326 27.62 4.65 2.86
CA SER A 326 26.24 4.14 2.94
C SER A 326 25.22 5.23 2.62
N ILE A 327 25.35 6.44 3.18
CA ILE A 327 24.47 7.58 2.86
C ILE A 327 24.51 7.93 1.37
N LYS A 328 25.69 7.94 0.73
CA LYS A 328 25.83 8.19 -0.71
C LYS A 328 25.19 7.12 -1.60
N ARG A 329 25.12 5.87 -1.15
CA ARG A 329 24.39 4.79 -1.86
C ARG A 329 22.88 4.90 -1.66
N ILE A 330 22.43 5.19 -0.43
CA ILE A 330 21.01 5.37 -0.10
C ILE A 330 20.41 6.58 -0.84
N PHE A 331 21.18 7.66 -1.00
CA PHE A 331 20.77 8.88 -1.69
C PHE A 331 21.72 9.20 -2.86
N PRO A 332 21.50 8.62 -4.06
CA PRO A 332 22.32 8.88 -5.23
C PRO A 332 22.00 10.26 -5.84
N PHE A 333 22.76 11.28 -5.44
CA PHE A 333 22.58 12.69 -5.84
C PHE A 333 22.92 13.02 -7.32
N ALA A 334 23.00 12.03 -8.22
CA ALA A 334 23.55 12.19 -9.57
C ALA A 334 22.70 11.52 -10.67
N ARG A 335 21.43 11.92 -10.79
CA ARG A 335 20.55 11.58 -11.94
C ARG A 335 19.76 12.81 -12.40
N GLY A 336 19.48 12.87 -13.70
CA GLY A 336 18.74 13.93 -14.35
C GLY A 336 17.22 13.79 -14.20
N LEU A 337 16.48 14.81 -14.65
CA LEU A 337 15.01 14.77 -14.70
C LEU A 337 14.52 13.91 -15.88
N PHE A 338 13.60 12.96 -15.67
CA PHE A 338 13.02 12.08 -16.71
C PHE A 338 13.92 11.02 -17.32
N GLU A 339 14.76 10.35 -16.54
CA GLU A 339 15.40 9.12 -17.05
C GLU A 339 14.35 8.02 -17.32
N ASP A 340 13.29 7.95 -16.50
CA ASP A 340 12.18 6.99 -16.63
C ASP A 340 10.86 7.66 -17.11
N LYS A 341 10.04 6.93 -17.86
CA LYS A 341 8.70 7.36 -18.32
C LYS A 341 7.63 7.13 -17.24
N VAL A 342 7.62 7.98 -16.23
CA VAL A 342 6.71 7.86 -15.07
C VAL A 342 5.52 8.81 -15.20
N ALA A 343 4.36 8.37 -14.72
CA ALA A 343 3.11 9.14 -14.70
C ALA A 343 3.08 10.29 -13.67
N ASN A 344 4.07 11.19 -13.71
CA ASN A 344 4.17 12.36 -12.84
C ASN A 344 3.86 13.67 -13.59
N PHE A 345 3.68 14.79 -12.86
CA PHE A 345 3.36 16.11 -13.45
C PHE A 345 4.41 16.50 -14.49
N TRP A 346 5.67 16.28 -14.15
CA TRP A 346 6.81 16.65 -14.94
C TRP A 346 6.79 15.94 -16.31
N CYS A 347 6.54 14.62 -16.38
CA CYS A 347 6.62 13.86 -17.62
C CYS A 347 5.43 14.14 -18.55
N ALA A 348 4.22 14.25 -17.97
CA ALA A 348 3.03 14.63 -18.71
C ALA A 348 3.13 16.07 -19.26
N SER A 349 3.67 17.01 -18.48
CA SER A 349 3.87 18.40 -18.92
C SER A 349 5.00 18.54 -19.96
N ASP A 350 6.03 17.69 -19.95
CA ASP A 350 7.02 17.67 -21.05
C ASP A 350 6.35 17.33 -22.38
N VAL A 351 5.45 16.34 -22.39
CA VAL A 351 4.74 15.92 -23.61
C VAL A 351 3.74 16.96 -24.11
N VAL A 352 2.94 17.54 -23.22
CA VAL A 352 1.77 18.36 -23.61
C VAL A 352 2.02 19.87 -23.57
N LEU A 353 2.83 20.37 -22.63
CA LEU A 353 2.92 21.80 -22.31
C LEU A 353 4.26 22.41 -22.74
N VAL A 354 5.37 21.96 -22.15
CA VAL A 354 6.67 22.64 -22.24
C VAL A 354 7.79 21.62 -22.24
N LYS A 355 8.64 21.64 -23.27
CA LYS A 355 9.87 20.83 -23.30
C LYS A 355 10.91 21.36 -22.30
N TRP A 356 10.81 20.93 -21.05
CA TRP A 356 11.60 21.44 -19.92
C TRP A 356 13.11 21.43 -20.19
N ARG A 357 13.64 20.35 -20.77
CA ARG A 357 15.07 20.22 -21.13
C ARG A 357 15.51 21.10 -22.31
N LYS A 358 14.60 21.75 -23.04
CA LYS A 358 14.89 22.66 -24.16
C LYS A 358 14.80 24.15 -23.78
N LEU A 359 14.42 24.47 -22.54
CA LEU A 359 14.36 25.84 -22.04
C LEU A 359 15.78 26.37 -21.82
N ALA A 360 16.28 27.18 -22.76
CA ALA A 360 17.65 27.71 -22.72
C ALA A 360 17.99 28.57 -21.48
N TRP A 361 16.99 29.00 -20.71
CA TRP A 361 17.15 29.87 -19.54
C TRP A 361 17.22 29.11 -18.19
N ILE A 362 17.05 27.78 -18.18
CA ILE A 362 17.12 26.97 -16.95
C ILE A 362 18.13 25.83 -17.09
N SER A 363 19.08 25.76 -16.14
CA SER A 363 20.02 24.64 -16.05
C SER A 363 19.36 23.42 -15.41
N GLU A 364 19.94 22.23 -15.59
CA GLU A 364 19.43 20.99 -14.95
C GLU A 364 19.38 21.11 -13.42
N ALA A 365 20.42 21.72 -12.81
CA ALA A 365 20.42 22.03 -11.37
C ALA A 365 19.35 23.08 -10.98
N GLY A 366 19.05 24.05 -11.85
CA GLY A 366 17.94 24.99 -11.66
C GLY A 366 16.59 24.28 -11.67
N LEU A 367 16.39 23.37 -12.63
CA LEU A 367 15.18 22.58 -12.78
C LEU A 367 14.97 21.59 -11.61
N GLN A 368 16.05 20.99 -11.09
CA GLN A 368 16.02 20.21 -9.85
C GLN A 368 15.57 21.04 -8.63
N ARG A 369 16.01 22.29 -8.52
CA ARG A 369 15.58 23.22 -7.45
C ARG A 369 14.11 23.62 -7.60
N VAL A 370 13.62 23.83 -8.82
CA VAL A 370 12.19 24.09 -9.08
C VAL A 370 11.35 22.87 -8.69
N ALA A 371 11.76 21.66 -9.07
CA ALA A 371 11.07 20.43 -8.66
C ALA A 371 11.04 20.24 -7.14
N LEU A 372 12.15 20.52 -6.44
CA LEU A 372 12.17 20.54 -4.97
C LEU A 372 11.17 21.57 -4.41
N LEU A 373 11.16 22.81 -4.93
CA LEU A 373 10.25 23.86 -4.48
C LEU A 373 8.77 23.48 -4.69
N VAL A 374 8.41 22.98 -5.87
CA VAL A 374 7.04 22.54 -6.18
C VAL A 374 6.64 21.34 -5.31
N THR A 375 7.56 20.40 -5.06
CA THR A 375 7.32 19.29 -4.11
C THR A 375 7.03 19.80 -2.71
N LEU A 376 7.86 20.72 -2.19
CA LEU A 376 7.68 21.30 -0.86
C LEU A 376 6.35 22.07 -0.75
N LEU A 377 6.00 22.87 -1.76
CA LEU A 377 4.69 23.55 -1.83
C LEU A 377 3.53 22.55 -1.85
N GLY A 378 3.64 21.45 -2.60
CA GLY A 378 2.62 20.40 -2.63
C GLY A 378 2.45 19.64 -1.30
N ILE A 379 3.50 19.57 -0.48
CA ILE A 379 3.45 18.95 0.86
C ILE A 379 2.74 19.84 1.89
N LEU A 380 2.70 21.17 1.69
CA LEU A 380 2.16 22.13 2.67
C LEU A 380 0.70 21.89 3.07
N PRO A 381 -0.26 21.55 2.19
CA PRO A 381 -1.63 21.22 2.61
C PRO A 381 -1.66 20.10 3.64
N GLY A 382 -1.05 18.94 3.33
CA GLY A 382 -1.05 17.78 4.22
C GLY A 382 -0.31 18.02 5.53
N ALA A 383 0.98 18.38 5.44
CA ALA A 383 1.81 18.55 6.62
C ALA A 383 1.44 19.79 7.45
N GLY A 384 1.05 20.89 6.78
CA GLY A 384 0.70 22.15 7.43
C GLY A 384 -0.63 22.10 8.18
N MET A 385 -1.66 21.45 7.62
CA MET A 385 -2.95 21.32 8.31
C MET A 385 -2.88 20.45 9.56
N VAL A 386 -2.23 19.29 9.47
CA VAL A 386 -2.12 18.36 10.60
C VAL A 386 -1.30 18.94 11.75
N PHE A 387 -0.25 19.71 11.43
CA PHE A 387 0.48 20.49 12.44
C PHE A 387 -0.38 21.64 12.99
N GLY A 388 -0.98 22.44 12.11
CA GLY A 388 -1.75 23.64 12.46
C GLY A 388 -2.95 23.36 13.36
N TRP A 389 -3.74 22.32 13.08
CA TRP A 389 -4.85 21.92 13.96
C TRP A 389 -4.36 21.36 15.30
N GLY A 390 -3.21 20.67 15.34
CA GLY A 390 -2.58 20.26 16.60
C GLY A 390 -2.17 21.47 17.46
N PHE A 391 -1.52 22.45 16.84
CA PHE A 391 -1.07 23.68 17.48
C PHE A 391 -2.24 24.55 17.96
N ILE A 392 -3.23 24.84 17.09
CA ILE A 392 -4.40 25.67 17.42
C ILE A 392 -5.29 24.96 18.46
N GLY A 393 -5.46 23.64 18.35
CA GLY A 393 -6.19 22.83 19.33
C GLY A 393 -5.54 22.85 20.71
N GLY A 394 -4.20 22.90 20.78
CA GLY A 394 -3.46 23.08 22.04
C GLY A 394 -3.70 24.45 22.67
N ALA A 395 -3.70 25.52 21.85
CA ALA A 395 -3.98 26.88 22.33
C ALA A 395 -5.41 27.05 22.87
N LYS A 396 -6.41 26.38 22.25
CA LYS A 396 -7.83 26.43 22.65
C LYS A 396 -8.24 25.42 23.74
N SER A 397 -7.34 24.57 24.25
CA SER A 397 -7.70 23.56 25.24
C SER A 397 -8.28 24.19 26.52
N PRO A 398 -9.48 23.79 27.01
CA PRO A 398 -10.13 24.41 28.17
C PRO A 398 -9.44 24.16 29.51
N THR A 399 -8.26 23.52 29.50
CA THR A 399 -7.36 23.37 30.65
C THR A 399 -6.39 24.54 30.84
N ASN A 400 -6.43 25.59 30.00
CA ASN A 400 -5.60 26.79 30.13
C ASN A 400 -6.08 27.73 31.27
N SER A 401 -6.31 27.18 32.46
CA SER A 401 -6.47 27.96 33.70
C SER A 401 -5.10 28.43 34.18
N SER A 402 -4.83 29.74 34.05
CA SER A 402 -3.74 30.60 34.58
C SER A 402 -2.26 30.13 34.58
N ASN A 403 -1.96 28.85 34.79
CA ASN A 403 -0.59 28.31 34.95
C ASN A 403 -0.13 27.44 33.76
N GLY A 404 -0.99 27.19 32.76
CA GLY A 404 -0.63 26.49 31.52
C GLY A 404 -0.34 24.99 31.68
N GLU A 405 -0.79 24.37 32.77
CA GLU A 405 -0.69 22.93 32.99
C GLU A 405 -2.01 22.22 32.70
N LEU A 406 -1.92 21.13 31.93
CA LEU A 406 -3.00 20.17 31.80
C LEU A 406 -3.31 19.59 33.19
N ALA A 407 -4.57 19.68 33.63
CA ALA A 407 -5.00 19.05 34.88
C ALA A 407 -4.57 17.57 34.92
N PRO A 408 -3.96 17.12 36.04
CA PRO A 408 -3.43 15.77 36.17
C PRO A 408 -4.51 14.73 35.91
N ILE A 409 -4.12 13.60 35.32
CA ILE A 409 -5.04 12.51 35.01
C ILE A 409 -5.41 11.81 36.32
N ASN A 410 -6.39 12.35 37.03
CA ASN A 410 -6.98 11.69 38.19
C ASN A 410 -7.68 10.39 37.74
N GLU A 411 -7.74 9.40 38.62
CA GLU A 411 -8.44 8.14 38.34
C GLU A 411 -9.89 8.37 37.94
N SER A 412 -10.54 9.38 38.53
CA SER A 412 -11.90 9.84 38.21
C SER A 412 -12.11 10.50 36.84
N THR A 413 -11.04 10.77 36.06
CA THR A 413 -11.21 11.28 34.69
C THR A 413 -11.72 10.17 33.77
N ASP A 414 -12.79 10.44 33.02
CA ASP A 414 -13.41 9.46 32.12
C ASP A 414 -12.39 8.81 31.16
N GLN A 415 -12.51 7.49 30.99
CA GLN A 415 -11.70 6.68 30.09
C GLN A 415 -11.80 7.15 28.63
N SER A 416 -12.96 7.68 28.21
CA SER A 416 -13.11 8.29 26.88
C SER A 416 -12.18 9.51 26.70
N THR A 417 -12.09 10.35 27.73
CA THR A 417 -11.29 11.58 27.73
C THR A 417 -9.80 11.26 27.86
N LYS A 418 -9.44 10.25 28.67
CA LYS A 418 -8.08 9.68 28.72
C LYS A 418 -7.63 9.15 27.36
N LEU A 419 -8.53 8.46 26.63
CA LEU A 419 -8.23 7.89 25.31
C LEU A 419 -8.15 8.95 24.20
N ALA A 420 -9.06 9.94 24.19
CA ALA A 420 -8.99 11.08 23.30
C ALA A 420 -7.66 11.85 23.46
N ARG A 421 -7.24 12.06 24.72
CA ARG A 421 -5.94 12.67 25.07
C ARG A 421 -4.73 11.85 24.62
N ARG A 422 -4.84 10.53 24.52
CA ARG A 422 -3.80 9.65 23.96
C ARG A 422 -3.77 9.63 22.43
N ARG A 423 -4.90 9.83 21.76
CA ARG A 423 -5.01 9.81 20.29
C ARG A 423 -4.56 11.12 19.63
N GLY A 424 -4.73 12.25 20.31
CA GLY A 424 -4.41 13.57 19.76
C GLY A 424 -5.46 14.06 18.75
N PRO A 425 -5.52 15.38 18.49
CA PRO A 425 -6.67 16.02 17.82
C PRO A 425 -6.74 15.74 16.32
N THR A 426 -5.61 15.48 15.66
CA THR A 426 -5.50 15.41 14.19
C THR A 426 -5.32 14.00 13.65
N LEU A 427 -5.56 12.97 14.47
CA LEU A 427 -5.40 11.56 14.08
C LEU A 427 -6.29 11.16 12.89
N SER A 428 -7.51 11.70 12.79
CA SER A 428 -8.42 11.47 11.65
C SER A 428 -7.90 12.06 10.34
N LEU A 429 -7.07 13.10 10.41
CA LEU A 429 -6.47 13.77 9.26
C LEU A 429 -5.15 13.11 8.80
N LEU A 430 -4.54 12.27 9.63
CA LEU A 430 -3.24 11.65 9.34
C LEU A 430 -3.25 10.83 8.03
N PRO A 431 -4.26 9.98 7.70
CA PRO A 431 -4.30 9.27 6.42
C PRO A 431 -4.38 10.22 5.22
N PHE A 432 -5.16 11.31 5.30
CA PHE A 432 -5.22 12.32 4.24
C PHE A 432 -3.88 13.05 4.05
N ALA A 433 -3.20 13.40 5.15
CA ALA A 433 -1.89 14.04 5.07
C ALA A 433 -0.79 13.10 4.55
N LEU A 434 -0.82 11.81 4.94
CA LEU A 434 0.05 10.79 4.37
C LEU A 434 -0.15 10.65 2.85
N PHE A 435 -1.42 10.63 2.41
CA PHE A 435 -1.76 10.62 0.97
C PHE A 435 -1.27 11.88 0.26
N SER A 436 -1.60 13.07 0.78
CA SER A 436 -1.21 14.36 0.21
C SER A 436 0.31 14.46 0.06
N CYS A 437 1.07 14.20 1.12
CA CYS A 437 2.53 14.27 1.10
C CYS A 437 3.13 13.25 0.11
N ALA A 438 2.72 11.97 0.18
CA ALA A 438 3.28 10.93 -0.68
C ALA A 438 2.93 11.13 -2.16
N MET A 439 1.73 11.65 -2.45
CA MET A 439 1.32 11.97 -3.82
C MET A 439 2.03 13.23 -4.33
N SER A 440 2.32 14.23 -3.49
CA SER A 440 3.16 15.38 -3.89
C SER A 440 4.59 14.98 -4.21
N PHE A 441 5.21 14.10 -3.42
CA PHE A 441 6.52 13.54 -3.79
C PHE A 441 6.44 12.75 -5.11
N PHE A 442 5.41 11.91 -5.30
CA PHE A 442 5.24 11.14 -6.54
C PHE A 442 5.02 12.05 -7.78
N MET A 443 4.21 13.09 -7.66
CA MET A 443 3.88 13.99 -8.77
C MET A 443 5.00 14.99 -9.09
N PHE A 444 5.71 15.50 -8.08
CA PHE A 444 6.59 16.67 -8.22
C PHE A 444 8.08 16.44 -7.90
N SER A 445 8.49 15.25 -7.46
CA SER A 445 9.92 14.94 -7.29
C SER A 445 10.65 14.84 -8.63
N VAL A 446 11.96 15.12 -8.62
CA VAL A 446 12.87 14.91 -9.76
C VAL A 446 13.00 13.42 -10.10
N GLN A 447 13.18 12.61 -9.07
CA GLN A 447 13.40 11.17 -9.17
C GLN A 447 12.17 10.45 -8.62
N VAL A 448 11.51 9.70 -9.50
CA VAL A 448 10.30 8.91 -9.25
C VAL A 448 10.42 7.68 -10.14
N HIS A 449 9.88 6.52 -9.72
CA HIS A 449 9.82 5.29 -10.52
C HIS A 449 8.36 4.84 -10.62
N GLU A 450 7.97 4.03 -11.61
CA GLU A 450 6.56 3.62 -11.75
C GLU A 450 6.06 2.90 -10.48
N LYS A 451 6.96 2.11 -9.88
CA LYS A 451 6.71 1.35 -8.65
C LYS A 451 6.46 2.23 -7.41
N SER A 452 6.78 3.52 -7.40
CA SER A 452 6.62 4.40 -6.23
C SER A 452 5.20 4.92 -6.04
N ILE A 453 4.28 4.70 -7.00
CA ILE A 453 2.83 4.97 -6.82
C ILE A 453 2.24 4.19 -5.64
N LEU A 454 2.86 3.07 -5.24
CA LEU A 454 2.47 2.29 -4.06
C LEU A 454 2.50 3.11 -2.76
N LEU A 455 3.30 4.18 -2.68
CA LEU A 455 3.38 5.02 -1.48
C LEU A 455 2.12 5.86 -1.26
N PRO A 456 1.61 6.65 -2.22
CA PRO A 456 0.28 7.25 -2.07
C PRO A 456 -0.88 6.24 -2.08
N LEU A 457 -0.73 5.03 -2.66
CA LEU A 457 -1.80 4.03 -2.61
C LEU A 457 -2.09 3.48 -1.19
N MET A 458 -1.08 3.31 -0.34
CA MET A 458 -1.28 2.81 1.05
C MET A 458 -2.26 3.69 1.88
N PRO A 459 -2.07 5.02 2.02
CA PRO A 459 -2.98 5.84 2.79
C PRO A 459 -4.37 6.00 2.16
N ILE A 460 -4.51 5.98 0.83
CA ILE A 460 -5.85 6.05 0.20
C ILE A 460 -6.59 4.71 0.24
N THR A 461 -5.89 3.57 0.26
CA THR A 461 -6.50 2.27 0.56
C THR A 461 -6.90 2.13 2.04
N LEU A 462 -6.17 2.77 2.95
CA LEU A 462 -6.59 2.93 4.35
C LEU A 462 -7.87 3.78 4.45
N LEU A 463 -7.96 4.90 3.72
CA LEU A 463 -9.17 5.73 3.63
C LEU A 463 -10.36 4.96 3.01
N LEU A 464 -10.14 4.15 1.97
CA LEU A 464 -11.14 3.26 1.39
C LEU A 464 -11.68 2.23 2.41
N ALA A 465 -10.79 1.66 3.23
CA ALA A 465 -11.14 0.68 4.25
C ALA A 465 -11.95 1.32 5.39
N ALA A 466 -11.65 2.58 5.73
CA ALA A 466 -12.34 3.39 6.72
C ALA A 466 -13.76 3.84 6.31
N ARG A 467 -14.32 3.33 5.19
CA ARG A 467 -15.69 3.57 4.71
C ARG A 467 -16.74 3.34 5.81
N GLU A 468 -17.04 4.41 6.53
CA GLU A 468 -18.30 4.60 7.25
C GLU A 468 -19.46 4.52 6.26
N SER A 469 -20.65 4.22 6.77
CA SER A 469 -21.84 4.08 5.94
C SER A 469 -22.45 5.46 5.68
N GLU A 470 -21.76 6.28 4.86
CA GLU A 470 -22.27 7.58 4.40
C GLU A 470 -23.45 7.39 3.44
N THR A 471 -24.63 7.11 3.99
CA THR A 471 -25.92 7.42 3.37
C THR A 471 -26.33 8.88 3.57
N ASP A 472 -25.59 9.63 4.41
CA ASP A 472 -26.01 10.96 4.88
C ASP A 472 -25.14 12.13 4.38
N VAL A 473 -24.11 11.89 3.56
CA VAL A 473 -23.19 12.94 3.04
C VAL A 473 -23.26 13.10 1.51
N GLU A 474 -24.35 12.63 0.88
CA GLU A 474 -24.59 12.88 -0.56
C GLU A 474 -24.78 14.37 -0.94
N ASN A 475 -24.95 15.26 0.06
CA ASN A 475 -25.38 16.65 -0.16
C ASN A 475 -24.40 17.76 0.31
N VAL A 476 -23.13 17.46 0.66
CA VAL A 476 -22.17 18.47 1.18
C VAL A 476 -20.93 18.68 0.29
N GLY A 477 -20.72 17.84 -0.72
CA GLY A 477 -19.67 18.03 -1.73
C GLY A 477 -20.11 18.90 -2.91
N MET A 478 -19.19 19.64 -3.53
CA MET A 478 -19.41 20.41 -4.78
C MET A 478 -19.60 19.51 -6.03
N GLY A 479 -20.34 18.41 -5.92
CA GLY A 479 -20.47 17.38 -6.97
C GLY A 479 -19.21 16.53 -7.22
N LEU A 480 -18.13 16.75 -6.47
CA LEU A 480 -16.80 16.12 -6.66
C LEU A 480 -16.70 14.66 -6.16
N GLY A 481 -17.83 13.95 -6.04
CA GLY A 481 -17.92 12.57 -5.53
C GLY A 481 -17.40 12.37 -4.10
N ASN A 482 -17.24 11.12 -3.69
CA ASN A 482 -16.73 10.76 -2.35
C ASN A 482 -15.32 10.15 -2.38
N VAL A 483 -14.67 10.05 -1.21
CA VAL A 483 -13.31 9.49 -1.07
C VAL A 483 -13.23 8.06 -1.60
N TRP A 484 -14.32 7.29 -1.52
CA TRP A 484 -14.35 5.90 -2.00
C TRP A 484 -14.33 5.80 -3.52
N GLU A 485 -15.09 6.63 -4.24
CA GLU A 485 -15.06 6.68 -5.72
C GLU A 485 -13.65 7.05 -6.23
N TRP A 486 -13.05 8.09 -5.65
CA TRP A 486 -11.67 8.50 -5.96
C TRP A 486 -10.65 7.41 -5.65
N GLY A 487 -10.79 6.76 -4.49
CA GLY A 487 -9.91 5.67 -4.07
C GLY A 487 -9.97 4.47 -5.03
N VAL A 488 -11.16 4.07 -5.51
CA VAL A 488 -11.27 2.97 -6.48
C VAL A 488 -10.67 3.38 -7.83
N LEU A 489 -11.00 4.59 -8.31
CA LEU A 489 -10.45 5.12 -9.55
C LEU A 489 -8.92 5.13 -9.55
N VAL A 490 -8.30 5.69 -8.50
CA VAL A 490 -6.85 5.82 -8.43
C VAL A 490 -6.14 4.47 -8.33
N ASN A 491 -6.73 3.48 -7.64
CA ASN A 491 -6.15 2.13 -7.57
C ASN A 491 -6.17 1.44 -8.94
N ASN A 492 -7.30 1.51 -9.66
CA ASN A 492 -7.41 0.95 -11.02
C ASN A 492 -6.43 1.63 -11.99
N VAL A 493 -6.33 2.96 -11.95
CA VAL A 493 -5.43 3.72 -12.82
C VAL A 493 -3.96 3.54 -12.43
N ALA A 494 -3.64 3.29 -11.16
CA ALA A 494 -2.28 2.95 -10.74
C ALA A 494 -1.84 1.55 -11.16
N ILE A 495 -2.75 0.58 -11.26
CA ILE A 495 -2.44 -0.71 -11.88
C ILE A 495 -2.21 -0.53 -13.38
N PHE A 496 -3.02 0.29 -14.07
CA PHE A 496 -2.78 0.67 -15.47
C PHE A 496 -1.45 1.42 -15.68
N SER A 497 -1.04 2.33 -14.80
CA SER A 497 0.24 3.07 -14.94
C SER A 497 1.47 2.16 -14.88
N MET A 498 1.35 1.00 -14.22
CA MET A 498 2.38 -0.05 -14.19
C MET A 498 2.29 -1.04 -15.36
N TRP A 499 1.34 -0.91 -16.30
CA TRP A 499 1.17 -1.85 -17.41
C TRP A 499 2.44 -2.09 -18.25
N PRO A 500 3.23 -1.07 -18.67
CA PRO A 500 4.44 -1.31 -19.48
C PRO A 500 5.47 -2.19 -18.75
N LEU A 501 5.60 -2.01 -17.43
CA LEU A 501 6.46 -2.82 -16.57
C LEU A 501 5.92 -4.27 -16.45
N LEU A 502 4.63 -4.41 -16.17
CA LEU A 502 3.98 -5.73 -16.02
C LEU A 502 3.97 -6.52 -17.33
N LYS A 503 3.79 -5.86 -18.48
CA LYS A 503 3.87 -6.45 -19.82
C LYS A 503 5.28 -6.97 -20.12
N ARG A 504 6.32 -6.19 -19.81
CA ARG A 504 7.73 -6.59 -19.97
C ARG A 504 8.08 -7.82 -19.12
N ASP A 505 7.58 -7.88 -17.89
CA ASP A 505 7.84 -8.98 -16.94
C ASP A 505 6.89 -10.19 -17.14
N GLY A 506 6.14 -10.26 -18.25
CA GLY A 506 5.25 -11.37 -18.59
C GLY A 506 3.98 -11.50 -17.72
N GLN A 507 3.62 -10.47 -16.96
CA GLN A 507 2.52 -10.49 -15.97
C GLN A 507 1.15 -10.09 -16.53
N GLY A 508 0.95 -10.11 -17.85
CA GLY A 508 -0.26 -9.61 -18.50
C GLY A 508 -1.55 -10.28 -18.03
N LEU A 509 -1.53 -11.60 -17.81
CA LEU A 509 -2.68 -12.34 -17.26
C LEU A 509 -2.98 -11.92 -15.81
N ASN A 510 -1.95 -11.82 -14.97
CA ASN A 510 -2.08 -11.41 -13.57
C ASN A 510 -2.65 -9.98 -13.46
N TYR A 511 -2.22 -9.07 -14.33
CA TYR A 511 -2.77 -7.71 -14.45
C TYR A 511 -4.29 -7.72 -14.66
N VAL A 512 -4.79 -8.45 -15.67
CA VAL A 512 -6.23 -8.48 -15.98
C VAL A 512 -7.02 -9.15 -14.86
N VAL A 513 -6.61 -10.35 -14.44
CA VAL A 513 -7.36 -11.16 -13.46
C VAL A 513 -7.45 -10.48 -12.10
N LEU A 514 -6.35 -9.91 -11.60
CA LEU A 514 -6.34 -9.21 -10.31
C LEU A 514 -7.14 -7.91 -10.35
N THR A 515 -7.08 -7.15 -11.45
CA THR A 515 -7.88 -5.91 -11.58
C THR A 515 -9.38 -6.22 -11.56
N LEU A 516 -9.83 -7.26 -12.27
CA LEU A 516 -11.23 -7.69 -12.24
C LEU A 516 -11.64 -8.22 -10.86
N LEU A 517 -10.81 -9.06 -10.24
CA LEU A 517 -11.05 -9.60 -8.91
C LEU A 517 -11.14 -8.49 -7.84
N TRP A 518 -10.24 -7.50 -7.88
CA TRP A 518 -10.24 -6.35 -6.99
C TRP A 518 -11.56 -5.57 -7.06
N ASN A 519 -11.99 -5.17 -8.27
CA ASN A 519 -13.25 -4.43 -8.44
C ASN A 519 -14.46 -5.25 -7.97
N TYR A 520 -14.49 -6.55 -8.28
CA TYR A 520 -15.54 -7.47 -7.80
C TYR A 520 -15.58 -7.58 -6.26
N LEU A 521 -14.43 -7.71 -5.59
CA LEU A 521 -14.33 -7.81 -4.14
C LEU A 521 -14.72 -6.50 -3.44
N VAL A 522 -14.27 -5.37 -3.98
CA VAL A 522 -14.63 -4.00 -3.52
C VAL A 522 -16.09 -3.66 -3.85
N GLY A 523 -16.75 -4.42 -4.73
CA GLY A 523 -18.15 -4.23 -5.10
C GLY A 523 -18.38 -3.01 -5.99
N TYR A 524 -17.34 -2.60 -6.72
CA TYR A 524 -17.41 -1.51 -7.67
C TYR A 524 -17.80 -2.06 -9.04
N ASP A 525 -18.97 -1.64 -9.53
CA ASP A 525 -19.35 -1.83 -10.92
C ASP A 525 -18.74 -0.68 -11.74
N PRO A 526 -17.77 -0.93 -12.64
CA PRO A 526 -17.16 0.12 -13.45
C PRO A 526 -18.12 0.73 -14.50
N LEU A 527 -19.16 0.00 -14.93
CA LEU A 527 -20.07 0.38 -16.01
C LEU A 527 -21.38 1.01 -15.54
N ALA A 528 -21.75 0.87 -14.26
CA ALA A 528 -22.92 1.51 -13.69
C ALA A 528 -22.92 3.03 -13.92
N LEU A 529 -23.93 3.56 -14.60
CA LEU A 529 -24.12 5.00 -14.79
C LEU A 529 -24.58 5.64 -13.48
N SER A 530 -23.96 6.75 -13.10
CA SER A 530 -24.29 7.55 -11.91
C SER A 530 -24.20 9.04 -12.25
N THR A 531 -24.87 9.87 -11.45
CA THR A 531 -24.79 11.34 -11.50
C THR A 531 -23.51 11.90 -10.89
N SER A 532 -22.70 11.10 -10.18
CA SER A 532 -21.41 11.53 -9.64
C SER A 532 -20.42 11.91 -10.76
N LEU A 533 -19.82 13.10 -10.66
CA LEU A 533 -18.75 13.56 -11.55
C LEU A 533 -17.57 12.58 -11.55
N VAL A 534 -17.21 12.03 -10.39
CA VAL A 534 -16.09 11.08 -10.28
C VAL A 534 -16.42 9.79 -10.98
N LYS A 535 -17.69 9.36 -10.95
CA LYS A 535 -18.13 8.20 -11.69
C LYS A 535 -18.08 8.43 -13.20
N PHE A 536 -18.50 9.61 -13.69
CA PHE A 536 -18.32 9.99 -15.09
C PHE A 536 -16.84 10.01 -15.51
N VAL A 537 -15.96 10.66 -14.72
CA VAL A 537 -14.50 10.67 -14.95
C VAL A 537 -13.93 9.25 -14.93
N SER A 538 -14.43 8.38 -14.04
CA SER A 538 -14.01 6.98 -13.98
C SER A 538 -14.38 6.21 -15.25
N VAL A 539 -15.63 6.32 -15.72
CA VAL A 539 -16.08 5.68 -16.97
C VAL A 539 -15.25 6.17 -18.15
N LEU A 540 -15.02 7.48 -18.27
CA LEU A 540 -14.15 8.05 -19.30
C LEU A 540 -12.71 7.50 -19.24
N ALA A 541 -12.13 7.41 -18.05
CA ALA A 541 -10.81 6.84 -17.85
C ALA A 541 -10.76 5.35 -18.23
N TYR A 542 -11.74 4.53 -17.84
CA TYR A 542 -11.76 3.10 -18.18
C TYR A 542 -12.01 2.85 -19.67
N VAL A 543 -12.88 3.63 -20.31
CA VAL A 543 -13.05 3.59 -21.79
C VAL A 543 -11.75 3.96 -22.49
N THR A 544 -11.03 4.98 -21.99
CA THR A 544 -9.72 5.37 -22.53
C THR A 544 -8.67 4.28 -22.32
N ILE A 545 -8.63 3.62 -21.15
CA ILE A 545 -7.74 2.48 -20.87
C ILE A 545 -8.03 1.30 -21.82
N ALA A 546 -9.31 0.93 -21.96
CA ALA A 546 -9.73 -0.15 -22.85
C ALA A 546 -9.37 0.16 -24.31
N PHE A 547 -9.56 1.42 -24.74
CA PHE A 547 -9.16 1.88 -26.06
C PHE A 547 -7.64 1.83 -26.26
N ILE A 548 -6.82 2.32 -25.31
CA ILE A 548 -5.36 2.24 -25.38
C ILE A 548 -4.88 0.79 -25.48
N HIS A 549 -5.42 -0.12 -24.66
CA HIS A 549 -5.08 -1.55 -24.72
C HIS A 549 -5.50 -2.19 -26.06
N THR A 550 -6.67 -1.83 -26.58
CA THR A 550 -7.15 -2.31 -27.88
C THR A 550 -6.24 -1.83 -29.00
N LEU A 551 -5.88 -0.54 -29.01
CA LEU A 551 -4.92 0.01 -29.98
C LEU A 551 -3.55 -0.68 -29.87
N GLU A 552 -3.00 -0.86 -28.67
CA GLU A 552 -1.70 -1.51 -28.48
C GLU A 552 -1.70 -3.00 -28.89
N ALA A 553 -2.83 -3.69 -28.78
CA ALA A 553 -2.98 -5.08 -29.18
C ALA A 553 -3.05 -5.28 -30.70
N PHE A 554 -3.64 -4.34 -31.44
CA PHE A 554 -3.91 -4.48 -32.88
C PHE A 554 -3.06 -3.58 -33.79
N ILE A 555 -2.50 -2.49 -33.27
CA ILE A 555 -1.77 -1.49 -34.06
C ILE A 555 -0.35 -1.36 -33.50
N PRO A 556 0.71 -1.56 -34.30
CA PRO A 556 2.08 -1.31 -33.85
C PRO A 556 2.31 0.19 -33.65
N PRO A 557 3.16 0.61 -32.69
CA PRO A 557 3.46 2.02 -32.49
C PRO A 557 4.08 2.62 -33.77
N PRO A 558 3.71 3.87 -34.15
CA PRO A 558 4.29 4.51 -35.33
C PRO A 558 5.82 4.58 -35.23
N THR A 559 6.53 4.28 -36.32
CA THR A 559 8.01 4.24 -36.34
C THR A 559 8.68 5.55 -35.91
N ARG A 560 8.00 6.68 -36.09
CA ARG A 560 8.43 8.02 -35.62
C ARG A 560 8.30 8.21 -34.10
N TYR A 561 7.43 7.44 -33.45
CA TYR A 561 7.05 7.55 -32.03
C TYR A 561 7.00 6.14 -31.39
N PRO A 562 8.15 5.47 -31.18
CA PRO A 562 8.19 4.10 -30.66
C PRO A 562 7.53 3.96 -29.28
N ASP A 563 7.56 5.03 -28.47
CA ASP A 563 7.01 5.08 -27.11
C ASP A 563 5.56 5.59 -27.03
N PHE A 564 4.80 5.54 -28.13
CA PHE A 564 3.45 6.10 -28.22
C PHE A 564 2.51 5.64 -27.10
N TYR A 565 2.40 4.32 -26.85
CA TYR A 565 1.52 3.76 -25.82
C TYR A 565 1.96 4.07 -24.38
N PRO A 566 3.26 3.93 -24.00
CA PRO A 566 3.76 4.44 -22.71
C PRO A 566 3.43 5.92 -22.47
N VAL A 567 3.54 6.77 -23.49
CA VAL A 567 3.21 8.20 -23.38
C VAL A 567 1.71 8.41 -23.16
N LEU A 568 0.83 7.77 -23.94
CA LEU A 568 -0.62 7.86 -23.72
C LEU A 568 -1.04 7.40 -22.31
N ASN A 569 -0.39 6.35 -21.80
CA ASN A 569 -0.59 5.88 -20.43
C ASN A 569 -0.17 6.94 -19.39
N VAL A 570 1.03 7.52 -19.53
CA VAL A 570 1.53 8.61 -18.68
C VAL A 570 0.56 9.78 -18.64
N LEU A 571 0.02 10.21 -19.79
CA LEU A 571 -0.91 11.34 -19.86
C LEU A 571 -2.20 11.08 -19.08
N LEU A 572 -2.86 9.94 -19.31
CA LEU A 572 -4.09 9.61 -18.60
C LEU A 572 -3.85 9.44 -17.09
N SER A 573 -2.80 8.67 -16.74
CA SER A 573 -2.48 8.33 -15.36
C SER A 573 -2.10 9.56 -14.53
N ALA A 574 -1.22 10.43 -15.04
CA ALA A 574 -0.80 11.65 -14.35
C ALA A 574 -1.97 12.63 -14.15
N SER A 575 -2.89 12.73 -15.12
CA SER A 575 -4.10 13.55 -14.97
C SER A 575 -5.01 13.06 -13.85
N VAL A 576 -5.26 11.76 -13.77
CA VAL A 576 -6.07 11.17 -12.68
C VAL A 576 -5.38 11.31 -11.32
N PHE A 577 -4.07 11.09 -11.25
CA PHE A 577 -3.30 11.25 -10.01
C PHE A 577 -3.31 12.70 -9.51
N GLY A 578 -3.12 13.68 -10.41
CA GLY A 578 -3.22 15.10 -10.09
C GLY A 578 -4.62 15.51 -9.63
N ALA A 579 -5.67 15.03 -10.31
CA ALA A 579 -7.06 15.29 -9.89
C ALA A 579 -7.38 14.68 -8.52
N THR A 580 -6.95 13.44 -8.27
CA THR A 580 -7.13 12.75 -6.97
C THR A 580 -6.36 13.46 -5.86
N TRP A 581 -5.15 13.96 -6.15
CA TRP A 581 -4.34 14.74 -5.22
C TRP A 581 -5.07 16.02 -4.77
N ILE A 582 -5.64 16.78 -5.71
CA ILE A 582 -6.40 18.01 -5.41
C ILE A 582 -7.69 17.68 -4.64
N ALA A 583 -8.46 16.70 -5.12
CA ALA A 583 -9.76 16.35 -4.53
C ALA A 583 -9.62 15.75 -3.12
N VAL A 584 -8.85 14.66 -2.97
CA VAL A 584 -8.72 13.93 -1.69
C VAL A 584 -7.66 14.57 -0.79
N GLY A 585 -6.46 14.83 -1.34
CA GLY A 585 -5.32 15.38 -0.60
C GLY A 585 -5.40 16.89 -0.33
N GLY A 586 -6.34 17.60 -0.95
CA GLY A 586 -6.63 19.01 -0.69
C GLY A 586 -8.04 19.21 -0.14
N ILE A 587 -9.05 19.21 -1.02
CA ILE A 587 -10.42 19.65 -0.72
C ILE A 587 -11.07 18.82 0.40
N MET A 588 -11.11 17.49 0.25
CA MET A 588 -11.76 16.60 1.23
C MET A 588 -11.01 16.56 2.57
N MET A 589 -9.69 16.72 2.56
CA MET A 589 -8.89 16.88 3.78
C MET A 589 -9.26 18.17 4.52
N ILE A 590 -9.42 19.30 3.80
CA ILE A 590 -9.87 20.59 4.35
C ILE A 590 -11.28 20.46 4.95
N GLN A 591 -12.21 19.84 4.23
CA GLN A 591 -13.56 19.56 4.73
C GLN A 591 -13.53 18.69 6.00
N SER A 592 -12.71 17.63 6.01
CA SER A 592 -12.53 16.76 7.18
C SER A 592 -11.95 17.50 8.38
N ALA A 593 -11.02 18.43 8.15
CA ALA A 593 -10.42 19.25 9.20
C ALA A 593 -11.40 20.30 9.77
N TRP A 594 -12.27 20.87 8.93
CA TRP A 594 -13.36 21.73 9.37
C TRP A 594 -14.41 20.94 10.16
N ALA A 595 -14.84 19.76 9.67
CA ALA A 595 -15.77 18.89 10.38
C ALA A 595 -15.24 18.41 11.74
N ALA A 596 -13.92 18.26 11.89
CA ALA A 596 -13.25 17.94 13.16
C ALA A 596 -13.17 19.11 14.17
N GLY A 597 -13.87 20.23 13.94
CA GLY A 597 -13.98 21.36 14.89
C GLY A 597 -13.26 22.65 14.45
N GLY A 598 -13.29 22.96 13.15
CA GLY A 598 -12.62 24.13 12.59
C GLY A 598 -13.28 25.46 12.97
N PHE A 599 -12.46 26.40 13.46
CA PHE A 599 -12.75 27.85 13.52
C PHE A 599 -14.07 28.32 14.17
N ASP A 600 -14.66 27.57 15.09
CA ASP A 600 -15.67 28.20 15.96
C ASP A 600 -14.97 29.25 16.86
N THR A 601 -15.21 30.51 16.52
CA THR A 601 -14.85 31.72 17.29
C THR A 601 -16.05 32.27 18.03
N GLY A 602 -17.23 31.63 17.88
CA GLY A 602 -18.43 31.90 18.64
C GLY A 602 -18.41 31.21 20.01
N SER A 603 -18.78 31.94 21.05
CA SER A 603 -19.10 31.35 22.35
C SER A 603 -20.46 30.66 22.28
N ALA A 604 -20.52 29.33 22.34
CA ALA A 604 -21.67 28.60 22.88
C ALA A 604 -21.35 27.14 23.21
N SER A 605 -21.81 26.71 24.38
CA SER A 605 -21.85 25.35 24.90
C SER A 605 -22.33 24.29 23.88
N GLN A 606 -21.39 23.58 23.24
CA GLN A 606 -21.63 22.21 22.80
C GLN A 606 -21.10 21.25 23.87
N LYS A 607 -22.03 20.58 24.57
CA LYS A 607 -21.68 19.37 25.32
C LYS A 607 -21.06 18.37 24.34
N PRO A 608 -20.01 17.63 24.72
CA PRO A 608 -19.48 16.58 23.86
C PRO A 608 -20.63 15.62 23.51
N ILE A 609 -20.83 15.39 22.21
CA ILE A 609 -21.78 14.38 21.75
C ILE A 609 -21.32 13.06 22.39
N PRO A 610 -22.13 12.44 23.28
CA PRO A 610 -21.75 11.17 23.83
C PRO A 610 -21.72 10.19 22.67
N LEU A 611 -20.53 9.67 22.34
CA LEU A 611 -20.40 8.49 21.50
C LEU A 611 -21.31 7.44 22.10
N ARG A 612 -22.38 7.11 21.36
CA ARG A 612 -23.42 6.18 21.81
C ARG A 612 -22.72 4.92 22.30
N SER A 613 -22.82 4.64 23.59
CA SER A 613 -22.39 3.36 24.13
C SER A 613 -23.02 2.27 23.26
N LEU A 614 -22.22 1.26 22.91
CA LEU A 614 -22.75 0.03 22.33
C LEU A 614 -23.58 -0.65 23.43
N ASN A 615 -24.81 -0.18 23.60
CA ASN A 615 -25.82 -0.77 24.45
C ASN A 615 -26.18 -2.12 23.82
N THR A 616 -25.43 -3.15 24.22
CA THR A 616 -25.76 -4.56 24.02
C THR A 616 -26.93 -4.96 24.93
N SER A 617 -28.03 -4.21 24.82
CA SER A 617 -29.29 -4.39 25.53
C SER A 617 -30.47 -4.20 24.58
N ILE A 618 -30.40 -4.84 23.41
CA ILE A 618 -31.63 -5.16 22.66
C ILE A 618 -32.40 -6.18 23.51
N SER A 619 -33.65 -5.82 23.82
CA SER A 619 -34.61 -6.56 24.64
C SER A 619 -34.55 -8.08 24.45
N ALA A 620 -34.16 -8.78 25.50
CA ALA A 620 -34.33 -10.22 25.57
C ALA A 620 -35.82 -10.56 25.68
N LYS A 621 -36.40 -11.15 24.63
CA LYS A 621 -37.60 -11.96 24.73
C LYS A 621 -37.25 -13.43 24.49
N SER A 622 -37.75 -14.27 25.40
CA SER A 622 -37.79 -15.74 25.41
C SER A 622 -36.47 -16.54 25.47
N SER A 623 -36.36 -17.30 26.58
CA SER A 623 -35.75 -18.63 26.71
C SER A 623 -34.24 -18.69 27.09
N PRO A 624 -33.77 -19.74 27.82
CA PRO A 624 -33.76 -19.63 29.28
C PRO A 624 -32.42 -19.97 29.98
N VAL A 625 -32.23 -19.37 31.16
CA VAL A 625 -31.46 -19.81 32.35
C VAL A 625 -30.28 -20.79 32.16
N SER A 626 -29.05 -20.31 32.39
CA SER A 626 -27.96 -20.98 33.15
C SER A 626 -26.75 -20.03 33.30
N PRO A 627 -25.83 -20.25 34.26
CA PRO A 627 -25.46 -19.15 35.18
C PRO A 627 -24.10 -18.49 34.94
N ASN A 628 -23.93 -17.33 35.59
CA ASN A 628 -22.70 -16.53 35.62
C ASN A 628 -21.48 -17.33 36.09
N VAL A 629 -20.34 -17.12 35.43
CA VAL A 629 -19.00 -17.42 35.96
C VAL A 629 -18.15 -16.16 35.88
N SER A 630 -17.45 -15.87 36.98
CA SER A 630 -16.76 -14.62 37.29
C SER A 630 -15.39 -14.47 36.62
N GLU A 631 -14.97 -13.23 36.43
CA GLU A 631 -13.57 -12.85 36.20
C GLU A 631 -12.70 -13.28 37.39
N THR A 632 -11.67 -14.11 37.19
CA THR A 632 -10.42 -14.09 37.99
C THR A 632 -9.31 -14.98 37.42
N PHE A 633 -8.32 -14.33 36.80
CA PHE A 633 -6.93 -14.77 36.64
C PHE A 633 -6.13 -13.46 36.88
N VAL A 634 -5.10 -13.34 37.71
CA VAL A 634 -4.08 -14.29 38.19
C VAL A 634 -3.63 -13.86 39.59
N THR A 635 -3.44 -14.81 40.53
CA THR A 635 -2.35 -14.92 41.54
C THR A 635 -2.84 -15.67 42.79
N GLU A 636 -2.49 -16.95 42.93
CA GLU A 636 -2.05 -17.59 44.20
C GLU A 636 -1.78 -19.09 43.97
N SER A 637 -0.59 -19.39 43.42
CA SER A 637 -0.10 -20.77 43.25
C SER A 637 0.94 -21.16 44.31
N VAL A 638 0.73 -20.73 45.56
CA VAL A 638 1.47 -21.21 46.74
C VAL A 638 0.49 -21.31 47.93
N ARG A 639 0.55 -22.43 48.66
CA ARG A 639 -0.05 -22.65 50.00
C ARG A 639 -1.54 -23.06 50.09
N LYS A 640 -1.84 -24.32 49.75
CA LYS A 640 -2.63 -25.24 50.62
C LYS A 640 -2.61 -26.71 50.14
N ARG A 641 -1.64 -27.48 50.66
CA ARG A 641 -1.87 -28.89 51.07
C ARG A 641 -1.90 -28.90 52.60
N ARG A 642 -2.67 -29.83 53.19
CA ARG A 642 -3.32 -29.72 54.52
C ARG A 642 -4.48 -28.73 54.48
N SER A 643 -5.70 -29.07 54.91
CA SER A 643 -6.16 -30.29 55.60
C SER A 643 -7.66 -30.50 55.37
N GLY A 644 -8.08 -31.75 55.23
CA GLY A 644 -9.49 -32.14 55.29
C GLY A 644 -9.61 -33.51 55.95
N LEU A 645 -10.32 -33.55 57.09
CA LEU A 645 -11.11 -34.65 57.68
C LEU A 645 -11.47 -34.20 59.12
N GLY A 646 -12.68 -34.49 59.62
CA GLY A 646 -13.03 -34.29 61.04
C GLY A 646 -14.42 -33.74 61.37
N ASP A 647 -15.47 -34.49 61.00
CA ASP A 647 -16.69 -34.79 61.77
C ASP A 647 -17.34 -33.86 62.84
N ILE A 648 -18.67 -33.71 62.67
CA ILE A 648 -19.77 -33.88 63.66
C ILE A 648 -19.90 -32.93 64.87
N GLY A 649 -21.04 -32.21 64.95
CA GLY A 649 -21.85 -32.18 66.18
C GLY A 649 -22.50 -30.86 66.65
N ARG A 650 -23.79 -30.94 67.04
CA ARG A 650 -24.65 -29.98 67.80
C ARG A 650 -25.02 -28.65 67.11
N ILE A 651 -26.29 -28.36 66.82
CA ILE A 651 -27.48 -28.10 67.68
C ILE A 651 -27.40 -26.74 68.39
N GLY A 652 -28.25 -25.80 67.96
CA GLY A 652 -28.21 -24.38 68.32
C GLY A 652 -29.04 -23.91 69.53
N SER A 653 -29.25 -22.59 69.60
CA SER A 653 -30.32 -21.93 70.38
C SER A 653 -30.47 -20.45 69.97
N ASN A 654 -31.67 -19.91 70.22
CA ASN A 654 -32.08 -18.50 70.00
C ASN A 654 -31.23 -17.47 70.77
N GLY A 655 -31.28 -16.20 70.34
CA GLY A 655 -30.80 -15.04 71.13
C GLY A 655 -31.07 -13.70 70.44
N SER A 656 -31.86 -12.82 71.06
CA SER A 656 -32.35 -11.55 70.51
C SER A 656 -31.74 -10.31 71.21
N GLY A 657 -31.55 -9.22 70.46
CA GLY A 657 -31.17 -7.89 71.00
C GLY A 657 -29.69 -7.79 71.42
N GLY A 658 -29.09 -6.60 71.50
CA GLY A 658 -29.59 -5.25 71.23
C GLY A 658 -28.55 -4.21 71.69
N ASP A 659 -28.63 -2.99 71.16
CA ASP A 659 -27.92 -1.75 71.56
C ASP A 659 -26.37 -1.68 71.50
N GLY A 660 -25.87 -0.48 71.10
CA GLY A 660 -24.58 0.03 71.59
C GLY A 660 -23.56 0.57 70.57
N ASN A 661 -23.79 1.79 70.06
CA ASN A 661 -22.88 2.68 69.30
C ASN A 661 -22.46 2.28 67.87
#